data_AF-A0A3F2RKP9-F1
#
_entry.id   AF-A0A3F2RKP9-F1
#
_cell.length_a   1.000
_cell.length_b   1.000
_cell.length_c   1.000
_cell.angle_alpha   90.00
_cell.angle_beta   90.00
_cell.angle_gamma   90.00
#
_symmetry.space_group_name_H-M   'P 1'
#
loop_
_entity.id
_entity.type
_entity.pdbx_description
1 polymer ?
#
loop_
_entity_poly.entity_id
_entity_poly.type
_entity_poly.pdbx_seq_one_letter_code
_entity_poly.pdbx_strand_id
1 'polypeptide(L)'
;MQQYSDDVDEADDADDEQRYVREVKTPIPLNTLTQEKVHRKRPAPSPASGRYNANGTQYSWKRPSHEPSQATKKLFVHDDRRSTLTGDDCMSTPTGGKSSTLAKLASNLLQQLENEPVGTLLVYQPTCLDHHNDSHQESRQRLCVLGGPEGVLHKERFNDLTWANLNELRPAQLDDILRVHTFEYIQHLERACGNLPEQNSEYLVGTLYDKQTDEIKSKELTFTEWLKTENALKCFEVEDQPSGGSFDMDSPISKSSYMAARMAAGAVCHAVDKVLNNETKNAFVVVRPPGHHAGPNGCVEGEGFHLRPDMCTCGFCLLNNVCIGASYAMSNYCAPYYTPPTPGSSNSGSLLEPRKRVGIKRVAIVDFDIHHGNGTEEVIRNLIPHKQNYPLPPSWAPVQFSSYKPWRDETDPDNVFFSSIHLYDDDNFYPCSGAGPHGCSPELEKSKNIVNLPLKALGPKYLDERVKLSAKAKRQLMEQASKAFRDNVTKKLIPALTKFRPDLIMISAGFDGHADDFYYFLTEDDYSWITEQVTAVAEDCCDGRVVSVLEGGYNVVPSKFQRPRAKGRKNATSNFHYAAKMHNRPVDEELNTYGSLARQRTDTMSERKAVIKNADMHEDMQQDAVDCASQALEKYNIEKDIAAFIKKEFDKKYNPTWHCIVGRNFGSYVTHETKHFIYFYLGQVAILLFKSG
;
A
#
# COMPACT_ATOMS: atom_id res chain seq x y z
N MET A 1 -53.11 -11.73 -27.83
CA MET A 1 -54.06 -12.51 -28.64
C MET A 1 -53.92 -12.01 -30.07
N GLN A 2 -53.55 -12.91 -30.99
CA GLN A 2 -53.49 -12.77 -32.45
C GLN A 2 -52.46 -11.83 -33.11
N GLN A 3 -51.53 -12.49 -33.83
CA GLN A 3 -50.75 -12.02 -34.99
C GLN A 3 -51.64 -11.91 -36.25
N TYR A 4 -51.10 -11.26 -37.29
CA TYR A 4 -51.28 -11.40 -38.77
C TYR A 4 -51.08 -9.98 -39.36
N SER A 5 -49.91 -9.58 -39.89
CA SER A 5 -49.21 -9.90 -41.16
C SER A 5 -49.73 -9.11 -42.39
N ASP A 6 -48.79 -8.90 -43.33
CA ASP A 6 -48.93 -8.46 -44.73
C ASP A 6 -48.89 -6.92 -44.94
N ASP A 7 -48.21 -6.32 -45.93
CA ASP A 7 -47.30 -6.76 -46.99
C ASP A 7 -46.60 -5.51 -47.61
N VAL A 8 -45.36 -5.72 -48.08
CA VAL A 8 -44.65 -5.26 -49.30
C VAL A 8 -44.94 -3.88 -49.96
N ASP A 9 -43.87 -3.12 -50.24
CA ASP A 9 -43.59 -2.51 -51.56
C ASP A 9 -42.10 -2.11 -51.70
N GLU A 10 -41.44 -2.69 -52.71
CA GLU A 10 -40.09 -2.37 -53.21
C GLU A 10 -40.19 -1.35 -54.37
N ALA A 11 -39.23 -0.43 -54.47
CA ALA A 11 -38.87 0.22 -55.73
C ALA A 11 -37.39 0.63 -55.73
N ASP A 12 -36.70 0.12 -56.74
CA ASP A 12 -35.30 0.31 -57.11
C ASP A 12 -34.93 1.76 -57.47
N ASP A 13 -33.68 2.16 -57.22
CA ASP A 13 -32.76 2.63 -58.27
C ASP A 13 -31.33 2.88 -57.74
N ALA A 14 -30.37 2.21 -58.38
CA ALA A 14 -28.93 2.50 -58.39
C ALA A 14 -28.67 3.80 -59.19
N ASP A 15 -27.57 4.56 -59.12
CA ASP A 15 -26.15 4.22 -58.94
C ASP A 15 -25.33 5.50 -58.68
N ASP A 16 -24.05 5.29 -58.35
CA ASP A 16 -22.87 6.18 -58.49
C ASP A 16 -22.39 7.10 -57.34
N GLU A 17 -21.43 6.53 -56.60
CA GLU A 17 -20.06 7.04 -56.39
C GLU A 17 -19.82 8.55 -56.28
N GLN A 18 -19.56 9.04 -55.06
CA GLN A 18 -18.26 9.63 -54.67
C GLN A 18 -18.26 10.16 -53.22
N ARG A 19 -17.21 9.75 -52.47
CA ARG A 19 -16.43 10.51 -51.49
C ARG A 19 -16.83 10.60 -49.99
N TYR A 20 -15.95 9.94 -49.21
CA TYR A 20 -15.30 10.35 -47.93
C TYR A 20 -15.94 10.06 -46.56
N VAL A 21 -15.56 8.90 -46.01
CA VAL A 21 -14.84 8.65 -44.73
C VAL A 21 -15.28 9.42 -43.46
N ARG A 22 -15.82 8.66 -42.49
CA ARG A 22 -15.39 8.70 -41.08
C ARG A 22 -15.80 7.42 -40.35
N GLU A 23 -14.86 6.48 -40.22
CA GLU A 23 -14.97 5.34 -39.31
C GLU A 23 -14.89 5.82 -37.86
N VAL A 24 -15.88 5.43 -37.06
CA VAL A 24 -15.86 5.50 -35.60
C VAL A 24 -15.06 4.31 -35.09
N LYS A 25 -13.83 4.55 -34.61
CA LYS A 25 -13.04 3.55 -33.89
C LYS A 25 -13.58 3.38 -32.47
N THR A 26 -14.44 2.40 -32.27
CA THR A 26 -14.55 1.69 -30.98
C THR A 26 -13.38 0.71 -30.86
N PRO A 27 -12.55 0.75 -29.80
CA PRO A 27 -11.55 -0.28 -29.59
C PRO A 27 -12.23 -1.56 -29.10
N ILE A 28 -12.34 -2.54 -29.99
CA ILE A 28 -12.58 -3.95 -29.63
C ILE A 28 -11.23 -4.47 -29.07
N PRO A 29 -11.20 -5.12 -27.90
CA PRO A 29 -9.97 -5.76 -27.41
C PRO A 29 -9.58 -6.91 -28.34
N LEU A 30 -8.61 -6.64 -29.21
CA LEU A 30 -8.01 -7.63 -30.11
C LEU A 30 -7.02 -8.50 -29.32
N ASN A 31 -7.55 -9.52 -28.66
CA ASN A 31 -6.79 -10.72 -28.33
C ASN A 31 -6.69 -11.58 -29.60
N THR A 32 -5.68 -11.32 -30.44
CA THR A 32 -5.28 -12.25 -31.50
C THR A 32 -3.76 -12.42 -31.48
N LEU A 33 -3.34 -13.52 -30.87
CA LEU A 33 -2.03 -14.14 -31.04
C LEU A 33 -1.84 -14.47 -32.53
N THR A 34 -0.93 -13.79 -33.21
CA THR A 34 -0.44 -14.23 -34.51
C THR A 34 0.57 -15.36 -34.30
N GLN A 35 0.22 -16.51 -34.86
CA GLN A 35 1.05 -17.71 -34.89
C GLN A 35 2.28 -17.50 -35.78
N GLU A 36 3.48 -17.66 -35.23
CA GLU A 36 4.64 -18.08 -36.02
C GLU A 36 4.82 -19.60 -35.92
N LYS A 37 4.91 -20.22 -37.10
CA LYS A 37 5.01 -21.66 -37.33
C LYS A 37 6.31 -22.23 -36.75
N VAL A 38 6.23 -22.94 -35.63
CA VAL A 38 7.31 -23.87 -35.21
C VAL A 38 6.96 -25.28 -35.67
N HIS A 39 7.85 -25.86 -36.49
CA HIS A 39 7.76 -27.22 -37.00
C HIS A 39 7.71 -28.25 -35.86
N ARG A 40 6.69 -29.12 -35.91
CA ARG A 40 6.52 -30.30 -35.04
C ARG A 40 7.71 -31.26 -35.16
N LYS A 41 8.43 -31.53 -34.07
CA LYS A 41 9.09 -32.81 -33.82
C LYS A 41 8.36 -33.55 -32.70
N ARG A 42 8.10 -34.84 -32.93
CA ARG A 42 7.32 -35.74 -32.06
C ARG A 42 7.93 -35.86 -30.64
N PRO A 43 7.12 -36.13 -29.61
CA PRO A 43 7.56 -36.26 -28.22
C PRO A 43 8.24 -37.61 -27.93
N ALA A 44 9.21 -37.60 -27.00
CA ALA A 44 9.73 -38.80 -26.36
C ALA A 44 8.78 -39.24 -25.22
N PRO A 45 8.63 -40.55 -24.95
CA PRO A 45 7.61 -41.07 -24.05
C PRO A 45 7.96 -40.93 -22.56
N SER A 46 6.94 -40.70 -21.73
CA SER A 46 6.98 -40.74 -20.26
C SER A 46 7.43 -42.11 -19.73
N PRO A 47 8.13 -42.19 -18.59
CA PRO A 47 8.23 -43.42 -17.84
C PRO A 47 7.19 -43.43 -16.70
N ALA A 48 6.22 -44.32 -16.83
CA ALA A 48 5.47 -44.85 -15.70
C ALA A 48 6.03 -46.23 -15.31
N SER A 49 5.92 -46.54 -14.03
CA SER A 49 6.00 -47.86 -13.39
C SER A 49 7.38 -48.50 -13.22
N GLY A 50 7.69 -48.83 -11.97
CA GLY A 50 8.96 -49.43 -11.55
C GLY A 50 9.06 -50.93 -11.80
N ARG A 51 10.30 -51.42 -11.74
CA ARG A 51 10.68 -52.81 -11.43
C ARG A 51 12.05 -52.84 -10.77
N TYR A 52 12.17 -53.64 -9.72
CA TYR A 52 13.42 -54.09 -9.11
C TYR A 52 14.22 -54.98 -10.09
N ASN A 53 15.54 -54.99 -9.94
CA ASN A 53 16.46 -55.86 -10.66
C ASN A 53 17.28 -56.77 -9.71
N ALA A 54 17.64 -57.93 -10.24
CA ALA A 54 17.77 -59.21 -9.55
C ALA A 54 19.14 -59.53 -8.90
N ASN A 55 19.94 -58.54 -8.50
CA ASN A 55 21.33 -58.79 -8.05
C ASN A 55 21.71 -58.25 -6.65
N GLY A 56 20.74 -58.05 -5.75
CA GLY A 56 20.93 -58.14 -4.29
C GLY A 56 22.28 -57.75 -3.68
N THR A 57 22.74 -56.50 -3.84
CA THR A 57 23.82 -55.96 -3.00
C THR A 57 23.42 -54.61 -2.40
N GLN A 58 23.53 -54.58 -1.07
CA GLN A 58 23.02 -53.58 -0.15
C GLN A 58 24.16 -52.63 0.23
N TYR A 59 23.96 -51.31 0.09
CA TYR A 59 24.82 -50.32 0.76
C TYR A 59 24.01 -49.58 1.81
N SER A 60 24.32 -49.88 3.06
CA SER A 60 23.78 -49.26 4.26
C SER A 60 24.58 -48.00 4.63
N TRP A 61 23.89 -46.91 4.95
CA TRP A 61 24.43 -45.87 5.83
C TRP A 61 23.53 -45.78 7.06
N LYS A 62 24.04 -46.32 8.17
CA LYS A 62 23.43 -46.29 9.50
C LYS A 62 23.45 -44.85 10.04
N ARG A 63 22.32 -44.39 10.57
CA ARG A 63 22.22 -43.24 11.47
C ARG A 63 22.81 -43.62 12.85
N PRO A 64 23.56 -42.75 13.53
CA PRO A 64 23.84 -42.91 14.95
C PRO A 64 22.58 -42.58 15.77
N SER A 65 22.14 -43.52 16.59
CA SER A 65 21.17 -43.35 17.65
C SER A 65 21.83 -42.64 18.84
N HIS A 66 21.24 -41.54 19.31
CA HIS A 66 21.51 -41.01 20.65
C HIS A 66 20.21 -41.00 21.46
N GLU A 67 20.23 -41.73 22.58
CA GLU A 67 19.19 -41.78 23.61
C GLU A 67 19.06 -40.45 24.37
N PRO A 68 17.90 -40.16 24.97
CA PRO A 68 17.67 -38.94 25.74
C PRO A 68 18.21 -39.07 27.18
N SER A 69 19.09 -38.16 27.60
CA SER A 69 19.53 -38.06 29.00
C SER A 69 18.52 -37.29 29.85
N GLN A 70 18.34 -37.79 31.08
CA GLN A 70 17.35 -37.33 32.06
C GLN A 70 17.70 -35.99 32.72
N ALA A 71 16.64 -35.35 33.18
CA ALA A 71 16.51 -34.10 33.92
C ALA A 71 17.57 -33.79 35.01
N THR A 72 17.88 -32.50 35.15
CA THR A 72 18.12 -31.90 36.48
C THR A 72 17.30 -30.61 36.63
N LYS A 73 16.34 -30.66 37.56
CA LYS A 73 15.67 -29.49 38.14
C LYS A 73 16.69 -28.72 38.99
N LYS A 74 16.77 -27.40 38.85
CA LYS A 74 17.21 -26.52 39.96
C LYS A 74 16.26 -25.35 40.13
N LEU A 75 15.92 -25.16 41.41
CA LEU A 75 14.95 -24.23 41.95
C LEU A 75 15.41 -22.77 41.83
N PHE A 76 14.44 -21.89 41.60
CA PHE A 76 14.53 -20.48 41.93
C PHE A 76 14.60 -20.30 43.46
N VAL A 77 15.59 -19.55 43.93
CA VAL A 77 15.64 -19.01 45.29
C VAL A 77 15.71 -17.49 45.17
N HIS A 78 14.66 -16.84 45.69
CA HIS A 78 14.66 -15.43 46.08
C HIS A 78 15.67 -15.23 47.21
N ASP A 79 16.47 -14.17 47.15
CA ASP A 79 16.96 -13.55 48.39
C ASP A 79 16.89 -12.03 48.28
N ASP A 80 16.01 -11.48 49.12
CA ASP A 80 15.96 -10.08 49.51
C ASP A 80 17.20 -9.78 50.35
N ARG A 81 17.96 -8.73 50.04
CA ARG A 81 18.65 -7.96 51.08
C ARG A 81 19.05 -6.56 50.62
N ARG A 82 18.32 -5.62 51.19
CA ARG A 82 18.59 -4.19 51.30
C ARG A 82 19.71 -3.98 52.34
N SER A 83 20.79 -3.30 51.99
CA SER A 83 21.65 -2.63 52.98
C SER A 83 22.30 -1.37 52.42
N THR A 84 21.94 -0.25 53.04
CA THR A 84 22.55 1.08 53.00
C THR A 84 24.01 1.08 53.41
N LEU A 85 24.87 1.81 52.67
CA LEU A 85 26.11 2.36 53.22
C LEU A 85 26.37 3.77 52.68
N THR A 86 26.46 4.69 53.63
CA THR A 86 26.95 6.07 53.57
C THR A 86 28.47 6.10 53.79
N GLY A 87 29.14 7.14 53.27
CA GLY A 87 30.34 7.69 53.90
C GLY A 87 31.64 7.60 53.08
N ASP A 88 32.16 8.78 52.76
CA ASP A 88 33.51 9.08 52.30
C ASP A 88 34.60 8.45 53.17
N ASP A 89 35.67 7.91 52.57
CA ASP A 89 37.04 8.41 52.79
C ASP A 89 38.13 7.63 52.02
N CYS A 90 39.16 8.39 51.66
CA CYS A 90 40.57 8.03 51.56
C CYS A 90 41.11 7.21 50.35
N MET A 91 41.90 7.95 49.57
CA MET A 91 43.01 7.52 48.71
C MET A 91 43.81 6.34 49.28
N SER A 92 43.76 5.19 48.60
CA SER A 92 44.86 4.24 48.59
C SER A 92 44.90 3.50 47.25
N THR A 93 46.08 3.49 46.64
CA THR A 93 46.39 2.72 45.44
C THR A 93 46.51 1.24 45.77
N PRO A 94 45.88 0.34 44.97
CA PRO A 94 46.30 -1.04 44.90
C PRO A 94 46.83 -1.37 43.51
N THR A 95 48.09 -1.74 43.52
CA THR A 95 48.79 -2.56 42.55
C THR A 95 47.96 -3.76 42.05
N GLY A 96 47.91 -3.93 40.73
CA GLY A 96 48.01 -5.23 40.06
C GLY A 96 46.99 -6.33 40.40
N GLY A 97 46.03 -6.53 39.49
CA GLY A 97 45.41 -7.83 39.23
C GLY A 97 43.91 -7.89 39.50
N LYS A 98 43.15 -8.28 38.45
CA LYS A 98 41.70 -8.58 38.40
C LYS A 98 40.73 -7.45 37.95
N SER A 99 41.20 -6.44 37.23
CA SER A 99 40.30 -5.47 36.55
C SER A 99 39.87 -5.91 35.12
N SER A 100 40.56 -6.87 34.50
CA SER A 100 40.39 -7.15 33.07
C SER A 100 39.07 -7.81 32.70
N THR A 101 38.36 -8.48 33.61
CA THR A 101 37.10 -9.16 33.28
C THR A 101 35.90 -8.21 33.37
N LEU A 102 35.86 -7.37 34.40
CA LEU A 102 34.79 -6.39 34.62
C LEU A 102 34.92 -5.20 33.66
N ALA A 103 36.14 -4.73 33.39
CA ALA A 103 36.37 -3.68 32.39
C ALA A 103 36.08 -4.18 30.96
N LYS A 104 36.39 -5.45 30.63
CA LYS A 104 35.99 -6.05 29.34
C LYS A 104 34.50 -6.30 29.26
N LEU A 105 33.85 -6.74 30.34
CA LEU A 105 32.38 -6.87 30.38
C LEU A 105 31.70 -5.52 30.22
N ALA A 106 32.17 -4.49 30.93
CA ALA A 106 31.65 -3.13 30.82
C ALA A 106 31.92 -2.54 29.43
N SER A 107 33.10 -2.76 28.84
CA SER A 107 33.42 -2.33 27.48
C SER A 107 32.61 -3.11 26.43
N ASN A 108 32.35 -4.40 26.63
CA ASN A 108 31.50 -5.19 25.75
C ASN A 108 30.02 -4.80 25.89
N LEU A 109 29.56 -4.47 27.10
CA LEU A 109 28.21 -3.94 27.34
C LEU A 109 28.05 -2.53 26.76
N LEU A 110 29.05 -1.66 26.94
CA LEU A 110 29.07 -0.33 26.32
C LEU A 110 29.12 -0.43 24.80
N GLN A 111 29.92 -1.36 24.26
CA GLN A 111 29.96 -1.60 22.81
C GLN A 111 28.70 -2.30 22.29
N GLN A 112 27.99 -3.09 23.11
CA GLN A 112 26.65 -3.59 22.79
C GLN A 112 25.62 -2.46 22.81
N LEU A 113 25.67 -1.56 23.81
CA LEU A 113 24.82 -0.38 23.92
C LEU A 113 25.09 0.67 22.81
N GLU A 114 26.33 0.81 22.36
CA GLU A 114 26.74 1.65 21.22
C GLU A 114 26.39 1.02 19.86
N ASN A 115 26.15 -0.30 19.82
CA ASN A 115 25.71 -1.03 18.62
C ASN A 115 24.21 -1.38 18.65
N GLU A 116 23.44 -0.90 19.63
CA GLU A 116 21.98 -1.02 19.59
C GLU A 116 21.47 -0.25 18.37
N PRO A 117 20.70 -0.88 17.47
CA PRO A 117 20.20 -0.22 16.28
C PRO A 117 19.35 1.00 16.69
N VAL A 118 19.76 2.17 16.22
CA VAL A 118 19.20 3.45 16.66
C VAL A 118 17.95 3.77 15.84
N GLY A 119 16.79 3.76 16.52
CA GLY A 119 15.56 4.36 16.02
C GLY A 119 14.85 3.61 14.89
N THR A 120 13.80 4.27 14.40
CA THR A 120 12.95 3.80 13.29
C THR A 120 13.42 4.47 11.99
N LEU A 121 13.70 3.68 10.96
CA LEU A 121 13.99 4.19 9.63
C LEU A 121 12.71 4.61 8.92
N LEU A 122 12.69 5.80 8.35
CA LEU A 122 11.65 6.25 7.44
C LEU A 122 12.16 6.22 6.00
N VAL A 123 11.60 5.32 5.20
CA VAL A 123 11.92 5.18 3.77
C VAL A 123 10.80 5.81 2.95
N TYR A 124 10.93 7.09 2.63
CA TYR A 124 10.06 7.75 1.67
C TYR A 124 10.68 7.65 0.28
N GLN A 125 9.93 7.16 -0.71
CA GLN A 125 10.41 7.00 -2.09
C GLN A 125 9.79 8.07 -3.01
N PRO A 126 10.50 9.18 -3.32
CA PRO A 126 9.95 10.24 -4.15
C PRO A 126 9.52 9.81 -5.54
N THR A 127 10.24 8.89 -6.19
CA THR A 127 9.90 8.41 -7.55
C THR A 127 8.53 7.74 -7.61
N CYS A 128 7.97 7.32 -6.48
CA CYS A 128 6.59 6.85 -6.40
C CYS A 128 5.57 7.93 -6.81
N LEU A 129 5.90 9.22 -6.75
CA LEU A 129 5.04 10.32 -7.23
C LEU A 129 4.84 10.28 -8.75
N ASP A 130 5.73 9.63 -9.51
CA ASP A 130 5.69 9.56 -10.98
C ASP A 130 4.61 8.60 -11.50
N HIS A 131 4.09 7.70 -10.66
CA HIS A 131 2.81 7.04 -10.92
C HIS A 131 1.74 8.15 -11.01
N HIS A 132 0.97 8.27 -12.08
CA HIS A 132 0.02 9.40 -12.22
C HIS A 132 -1.41 8.89 -12.29
N ASN A 133 -2.23 9.23 -11.28
CA ASN A 133 -3.63 8.83 -11.17
C ASN A 133 -4.43 9.79 -10.27
N ASP A 134 -4.17 11.10 -10.29
CA ASP A 134 -4.71 12.03 -9.27
C ASP A 134 -6.23 12.29 -9.33
N SER A 135 -6.91 11.79 -10.36
CA SER A 135 -8.39 11.73 -10.43
C SER A 135 -8.97 10.53 -9.67
N HIS A 136 -8.13 9.60 -9.24
CA HIS A 136 -8.47 8.37 -8.56
C HIS A 136 -8.22 8.48 -7.04
N GLN A 137 -8.78 7.58 -6.23
CA GLN A 137 -8.61 7.60 -4.77
C GLN A 137 -7.19 7.21 -4.33
N GLU A 138 -6.57 6.27 -5.05
CA GLU A 138 -5.12 6.07 -5.03
C GLU A 138 -4.54 7.25 -5.78
N SER A 139 -4.03 8.26 -5.08
CA SER A 139 -3.49 9.49 -5.65
C SER A 139 -2.18 9.87 -4.99
N ARG A 140 -1.39 10.73 -5.64
CA ARG A 140 -0.10 11.18 -5.07
C ARG A 140 -0.25 11.89 -3.73
N GLN A 141 -1.41 12.53 -3.50
CA GLN A 141 -1.72 13.29 -2.29
C GLN A 141 -1.58 12.42 -1.02
N ARG A 142 -1.76 11.10 -1.13
CA ARG A 142 -1.52 10.13 -0.05
C ARG A 142 -0.08 10.18 0.45
N LEU A 143 0.88 10.28 -0.46
CA LEU A 143 2.30 10.46 -0.13
C LEU A 143 2.58 11.90 0.30
N CYS A 144 1.95 12.88 -0.35
CA CYS A 144 2.13 14.31 -0.03
C CYS A 144 1.79 14.64 1.43
N VAL A 145 0.68 14.11 1.96
CA VAL A 145 0.27 14.37 3.36
C VAL A 145 1.21 13.74 4.39
N LEU A 146 2.01 12.74 3.98
CA LEU A 146 2.98 12.07 4.83
C LEU A 146 4.34 12.76 4.78
N GLY A 147 4.96 12.83 3.58
CA GLY A 147 6.34 13.28 3.40
C GLY A 147 6.52 14.54 2.54
N GLY A 148 5.46 15.09 1.96
CA GLY A 148 5.56 16.34 1.18
C GLY A 148 6.04 17.55 2.02
N PRO A 149 6.17 18.75 1.43
CA PRO A 149 6.70 19.94 2.10
C PRO A 149 6.04 20.27 3.45
N GLU A 150 4.75 19.92 3.57
CA GLU A 150 3.94 20.13 4.78
C GLU A 150 3.45 18.82 5.40
N GLY A 151 4.11 17.71 5.05
CA GLY A 151 3.77 16.36 5.48
C GLY A 151 3.83 16.18 7.00
N VAL A 152 2.98 15.30 7.53
CA VAL A 152 2.87 15.05 8.97
C VAL A 152 4.14 14.45 9.58
N LEU A 153 4.96 13.75 8.78
CA LEU A 153 6.20 13.13 9.25
C LEU A 153 7.34 14.13 9.48
N HIS A 154 7.14 15.41 9.15
CA HIS A 154 8.08 16.51 9.46
C HIS A 154 7.78 17.20 10.79
N LYS A 155 6.73 16.78 11.52
CA LYS A 155 6.36 17.40 12.79
C LYS A 155 7.34 17.02 13.89
N GLU A 156 7.48 17.90 14.88
CA GLU A 156 8.47 17.80 15.97
C GLU A 156 8.46 16.44 16.68
N ARG A 157 7.28 15.86 16.83
CA ARG A 157 7.09 14.53 17.39
C ARG A 157 7.88 13.41 16.70
N PHE A 158 8.09 13.54 15.39
CA PHE A 158 8.76 12.53 14.56
C PHE A 158 10.24 12.88 14.30
N ASN A 159 10.81 13.83 15.05
CA ASN A 159 12.21 14.23 14.92
C ASN A 159 13.21 13.11 15.25
N ASP A 160 12.77 12.07 15.95
CA ASP A 160 13.55 10.88 16.27
C ASP A 160 13.60 9.85 15.12
N LEU A 161 12.77 10.02 14.08
CA LEU A 161 12.83 9.20 12.87
C LEU A 161 14.08 9.54 12.05
N THR A 162 14.73 8.51 11.52
CA THR A 162 15.86 8.69 10.61
C THR A 162 15.38 8.52 9.18
N TRP A 163 15.58 9.54 8.33
CA TRP A 163 15.22 9.47 6.92
C TRP A 163 16.26 8.69 6.13
N ALA A 164 15.81 7.82 5.22
CA ALA A 164 16.69 7.11 4.31
C ALA A 164 17.44 8.05 3.35
N ASN A 165 18.68 7.70 3.04
CA ASN A 165 19.49 8.38 2.04
C ASN A 165 18.92 8.11 0.64
N LEU A 166 18.50 9.17 -0.06
CA LEU A 166 17.86 9.03 -1.37
C LEU A 166 18.81 8.49 -2.45
N ASN A 167 20.12 8.69 -2.29
CA ASN A 167 21.12 8.15 -3.22
C ASN A 167 21.29 6.63 -3.09
N GLU A 168 20.75 5.97 -2.06
CA GLU A 168 20.81 4.52 -1.85
C GLU A 168 19.56 3.80 -2.33
N LEU A 169 18.48 4.53 -2.62
CA LEU A 169 17.24 3.93 -3.10
C LEU A 169 17.42 3.46 -4.55
N ARG A 170 17.19 2.17 -4.79
CA ARG A 170 17.30 1.52 -6.10
C ARG A 170 15.95 0.89 -6.47
N PRO A 171 15.66 0.72 -7.77
CA PRO A 171 14.54 -0.11 -8.18
C PRO A 171 14.81 -1.57 -7.83
N ALA A 172 13.77 -2.33 -7.47
CA ALA A 172 13.89 -3.78 -7.30
C ALA A 172 14.49 -4.43 -8.55
N GLN A 173 15.42 -5.36 -8.35
CA GLN A 173 16.02 -6.10 -9.44
C GLN A 173 14.99 -7.07 -10.05
N LEU A 174 15.17 -7.39 -11.33
CA LEU A 174 14.25 -8.29 -12.02
C LEU A 174 14.22 -9.66 -11.32
N ASP A 175 15.35 -10.16 -10.83
CA ASP A 175 15.42 -11.44 -10.11
C ASP A 175 14.60 -11.43 -8.82
N ASP A 176 14.55 -10.30 -8.09
CA ASP A 176 13.73 -10.15 -6.88
C ASP A 176 12.24 -10.12 -7.22
N ILE A 177 11.88 -9.42 -8.29
CA ILE A 177 10.52 -9.36 -8.80
C ILE A 177 10.07 -10.76 -9.28
N LEU A 178 10.93 -11.49 -9.99
CA LEU A 178 10.62 -12.79 -10.58
C LEU A 178 10.55 -13.94 -9.56
N ARG A 179 11.02 -13.76 -8.32
CA ARG A 179 10.72 -14.69 -7.21
C ARG A 179 9.25 -14.68 -6.82
N VAL A 180 8.55 -13.58 -7.07
CA VAL A 180 7.15 -13.37 -6.70
C VAL A 180 6.24 -13.46 -7.93
N HIS A 181 6.55 -12.69 -8.96
CA HIS A 181 5.73 -12.57 -10.17
C HIS A 181 6.26 -13.42 -11.33
N THR A 182 5.39 -13.80 -12.26
CA THR A 182 5.78 -14.46 -13.51
C THR A 182 6.38 -13.46 -14.49
N PHE A 183 7.25 -13.96 -15.37
CA PHE A 183 7.92 -13.12 -16.35
C PHE A 183 6.91 -12.53 -17.34
N GLU A 184 5.90 -13.31 -17.71
CA GLU A 184 4.83 -12.93 -18.62
C GLU A 184 4.02 -11.74 -18.08
N TYR A 185 3.67 -11.77 -16.79
CA TYR A 185 2.97 -10.67 -16.13
C TYR A 185 3.82 -9.39 -16.14
N ILE A 186 5.10 -9.49 -15.75
CA ILE A 186 6.01 -8.35 -15.69
C ILE A 186 6.24 -7.75 -17.07
N GLN A 187 6.43 -8.59 -18.09
CA GLN A 187 6.56 -8.12 -19.47
C GLN A 187 5.27 -7.44 -19.96
N HIS A 188 4.10 -7.95 -19.59
CA HIS A 188 2.83 -7.34 -19.94
C HIS A 188 2.68 -5.96 -19.28
N LEU A 189 2.94 -5.86 -17.98
CA LEU A 189 2.89 -4.63 -17.21
C LEU A 189 3.86 -3.57 -17.76
N GLU A 190 5.10 -3.95 -18.03
CA GLU A 190 6.12 -3.06 -18.60
C GLU A 190 5.68 -2.52 -19.97
N ARG A 191 5.15 -3.38 -20.85
CA ARG A 191 4.64 -2.97 -22.17
C ARG A 191 3.40 -2.09 -22.06
N ALA A 192 2.46 -2.44 -21.17
CA ALA A 192 1.23 -1.68 -20.95
C ALA A 192 1.56 -0.24 -20.52
N CYS A 193 2.50 -0.08 -19.58
CA CYS A 193 3.00 1.24 -19.18
C CYS A 193 3.77 1.92 -20.33
N GLY A 194 4.73 1.23 -20.96
CA GLY A 194 5.61 1.81 -21.99
C GLY A 194 4.89 2.33 -23.24
N ASN A 195 3.72 1.77 -23.56
CA ASN A 195 2.89 2.19 -24.68
C ASN A 195 2.04 3.45 -24.40
N LEU A 196 1.99 3.91 -23.15
CA LEU A 196 1.28 5.15 -22.81
C LEU A 196 2.08 6.39 -23.25
N PRO A 197 1.40 7.53 -23.48
CA PRO A 197 2.07 8.76 -23.87
C PRO A 197 3.03 9.27 -22.77
N GLU A 198 4.05 10.02 -23.20
CA GLU A 198 5.04 10.60 -22.28
C GLU A 198 4.39 11.56 -21.29
N GLN A 199 4.84 11.49 -20.04
CA GLN A 199 4.49 12.45 -19.01
C GLN A 199 5.39 13.68 -19.12
N ASN A 200 4.89 14.86 -18.73
CA ASN A 200 5.71 16.06 -18.71
C ASN A 200 6.86 15.89 -17.70
N SER A 201 8.09 15.91 -18.20
CA SER A 201 9.32 15.70 -17.44
C SER A 201 9.58 16.74 -16.35
N GLU A 202 8.97 17.94 -16.44
CA GLU A 202 9.10 18.98 -15.40
C GLU A 202 8.44 18.60 -14.08
N TYR A 203 7.53 17.62 -14.12
CA TYR A 203 6.77 17.14 -12.96
C TYR A 203 7.15 15.72 -12.55
N LEU A 204 8.17 15.14 -13.19
CA LEU A 204 8.70 13.84 -12.84
C LEU A 204 9.88 14.02 -11.87
N VAL A 205 9.89 13.18 -10.85
CA VAL A 205 11.03 13.03 -9.96
C VAL A 205 12.17 12.34 -10.71
N GLY A 206 11.86 11.26 -11.42
CA GLY A 206 12.88 10.40 -12.03
C GLY A 206 13.71 9.65 -11.00
N THR A 207 14.92 9.25 -11.38
CA THR A 207 15.84 8.52 -10.50
C THR A 207 16.77 9.48 -9.77
N LEU A 208 16.89 9.33 -8.45
CA LEU A 208 17.74 10.18 -7.60
C LEU A 208 19.15 9.61 -7.37
N TYR A 209 19.51 8.50 -8.05
CA TYR A 209 20.82 7.86 -8.02
C TYR A 209 21.59 8.04 -9.33
N ASP A 210 22.91 7.82 -9.32
CA ASP A 210 23.74 7.87 -10.53
C ASP A 210 23.57 6.59 -11.36
N LYS A 211 23.03 6.72 -12.58
CA LYS A 211 22.81 5.58 -13.49
C LYS A 211 24.09 5.06 -14.16
N GLN A 212 25.14 5.87 -14.28
CA GLN A 212 26.34 5.50 -15.04
C GLN A 212 27.34 4.71 -14.20
N THR A 213 27.46 5.04 -12.92
CA THR A 213 28.40 4.38 -12.02
C THR A 213 27.73 3.38 -11.08
N ASP A 214 26.41 3.49 -10.85
CA ASP A 214 25.66 2.81 -9.77
C ASP A 214 26.24 3.08 -8.36
N GLU A 215 27.23 3.99 -8.26
CA GLU A 215 27.93 4.36 -7.04
C GLU A 215 27.23 5.53 -6.32
N ILE A 216 27.38 5.56 -5.00
CA ILE A 216 26.89 6.65 -4.16
C ILE A 216 27.73 7.90 -4.48
N LYS A 217 27.09 9.01 -4.89
CA LYS A 217 27.77 10.31 -5.01
C LYS A 217 28.42 10.69 -3.68
N SER A 218 29.59 11.33 -3.73
CA SER A 218 30.38 11.70 -2.54
C SER A 218 29.65 12.60 -1.53
N LYS A 219 28.53 13.24 -1.93
CA LYS A 219 27.62 13.94 -1.02
C LYS A 219 26.31 13.16 -0.89
N GLU A 220 25.98 12.77 0.34
CA GLU A 220 24.68 12.23 0.74
C GLU A 220 23.56 13.19 0.32
N LEU A 221 22.49 12.66 -0.27
CA LEU A 221 21.30 13.44 -0.62
C LEU A 221 20.21 13.09 0.39
N THR A 222 20.10 13.90 1.43
CA THR A 222 19.05 13.72 2.43
C THR A 222 17.69 14.10 1.86
N PHE A 223 16.63 13.47 2.36
CA PHE A 223 15.26 13.82 1.97
C PHE A 223 14.95 15.31 2.18
N THR A 224 15.40 15.86 3.31
CA THR A 224 15.21 17.27 3.69
C THR A 224 15.91 18.24 2.75
N GLU A 225 17.07 17.86 2.18
CA GLU A 225 17.75 18.68 1.16
C GLU A 225 17.04 18.60 -0.19
N TRP A 226 16.63 17.39 -0.60
CA TRP A 226 15.88 17.20 -1.85
C TRP A 226 14.57 17.99 -1.85
N LEU A 227 13.84 17.99 -0.73
CA LEU A 227 12.55 18.68 -0.58
C LEU A 227 12.64 20.21 -0.79
N LYS A 228 13.83 20.80 -0.64
CA LYS A 228 14.07 22.24 -0.86
C LYS A 228 14.33 22.59 -2.33
N THR A 229 14.47 21.60 -3.21
CA THR A 229 14.73 21.83 -4.63
C THR A 229 13.46 22.27 -5.35
N GLU A 230 13.60 23.12 -6.37
CA GLU A 230 12.48 23.56 -7.20
C GLU A 230 11.77 22.37 -7.88
N ASN A 231 12.54 21.36 -8.31
CA ASN A 231 11.98 20.14 -8.91
C ASN A 231 11.12 19.37 -7.92
N ALA A 232 11.56 19.21 -6.66
CA ALA A 232 10.78 18.52 -5.65
C ALA A 232 9.43 19.22 -5.42
N LEU A 233 9.42 20.55 -5.27
CA LEU A 233 8.19 21.33 -5.09
C LEU A 233 7.22 21.14 -6.27
N LYS A 234 7.70 21.19 -7.51
CA LYS A 234 6.88 20.97 -8.71
C LYS A 234 6.23 19.58 -8.74
N CYS A 235 6.95 18.53 -8.32
CA CYS A 235 6.42 17.15 -8.31
C CYS A 235 5.17 17.00 -7.41
N PHE A 236 5.01 17.89 -6.42
CA PHE A 236 3.85 17.92 -5.52
C PHE A 236 2.69 18.80 -6.03
N GLU A 237 2.91 19.66 -7.01
CA GLU A 237 1.98 20.73 -7.46
C GLU A 237 1.25 20.42 -8.78
N VAL A 238 1.29 19.17 -9.26
CA VAL A 238 0.70 18.82 -10.57
C VAL A 238 -0.82 18.96 -10.56
N GLU A 239 -1.33 20.02 -11.20
CA GLU A 239 -2.76 20.31 -11.34
C GLU A 239 -3.39 19.75 -12.63
N ASP A 240 -2.60 19.55 -13.69
CA ASP A 240 -3.09 19.04 -14.98
C ASP A 240 -2.93 17.51 -15.10
N GLN A 241 -4.00 16.83 -15.50
CA GLN A 241 -4.07 15.37 -15.71
C GLN A 241 -3.20 14.94 -16.90
N PRO A 242 -2.08 14.23 -16.71
CA PRO A 242 -1.29 13.72 -17.82
C PRO A 242 -1.88 12.39 -18.30
N SER A 243 -1.56 12.02 -19.53
CA SER A 243 -2.01 10.79 -20.19
C SER A 243 -1.89 9.55 -19.29
N GLY A 244 -3.02 9.03 -18.83
CA GLY A 244 -3.14 7.77 -18.10
C GLY A 244 -3.86 6.71 -18.93
N GLY A 245 -3.67 5.46 -18.56
CA GLY A 245 -4.44 4.31 -19.02
C GLY A 245 -4.94 3.51 -17.82
N SER A 246 -5.56 2.38 -18.08
CA SER A 246 -5.94 1.40 -17.06
C SER A 246 -5.27 0.08 -17.38
N PHE A 247 -4.64 -0.54 -16.39
CA PHE A 247 -4.02 -1.84 -16.56
C PHE A 247 -5.07 -2.95 -16.55
N ASP A 248 -6.05 -2.83 -15.65
CA ASP A 248 -7.27 -3.62 -15.60
C ASP A 248 -8.47 -2.68 -15.33
N MET A 249 -9.58 -3.19 -14.77
CA MET A 249 -10.80 -2.41 -14.53
C MET A 249 -10.65 -1.32 -13.46
N ASP A 250 -9.71 -1.44 -12.52
CA ASP A 250 -9.61 -0.52 -11.38
C ASP A 250 -8.19 -0.01 -11.11
N SER A 251 -7.18 -0.51 -11.82
CA SER A 251 -5.77 -0.16 -11.60
C SER A 251 -5.28 0.85 -12.65
N PRO A 252 -5.41 2.18 -12.38
CA PRO A 252 -4.92 3.20 -13.29
C PRO A 252 -3.40 3.14 -13.41
N ILE A 253 -2.88 3.37 -14.61
CA ILE A 253 -1.44 3.39 -14.89
C ILE A 253 -1.07 4.60 -15.75
N SER A 254 0.21 4.93 -15.70
CA SER A 254 0.90 5.95 -16.48
C SER A 254 2.20 5.34 -17.04
N LYS A 255 2.86 6.06 -17.95
CA LYS A 255 4.11 5.57 -18.54
C LYS A 255 5.18 5.22 -17.50
N SER A 256 5.30 6.02 -16.45
CA SER A 256 6.26 5.83 -15.37
C SER A 256 5.82 4.82 -14.30
N SER A 257 4.62 4.25 -14.40
CA SER A 257 4.04 3.42 -13.32
C SER A 257 4.82 2.15 -13.04
N TYR A 258 5.32 1.46 -14.07
CA TYR A 258 6.16 0.28 -13.86
C TYR A 258 7.46 0.63 -13.12
N MET A 259 8.12 1.74 -13.48
CA MET A 259 9.32 2.19 -12.76
C MET A 259 9.00 2.63 -11.33
N ALA A 260 7.89 3.34 -11.12
CA ALA A 260 7.43 3.72 -9.78
C ALA A 260 7.17 2.49 -8.90
N ALA A 261 6.52 1.45 -9.43
CA ALA A 261 6.30 0.18 -8.73
C ALA A 261 7.62 -0.54 -8.41
N ARG A 262 8.59 -0.55 -9.33
CA ARG A 262 9.93 -1.10 -9.05
C ARG A 262 10.65 -0.31 -7.97
N MET A 263 10.53 1.01 -7.95
CA MET A 263 11.11 1.87 -6.92
C MET A 263 10.42 1.69 -5.56
N ALA A 264 9.11 1.41 -5.54
CA ALA A 264 8.36 1.04 -4.34
C ALA A 264 8.88 -0.28 -3.75
N ALA A 265 8.93 -1.35 -4.55
CA ALA A 265 9.45 -2.64 -4.11
C ALA A 265 10.94 -2.56 -3.70
N GLY A 266 11.75 -1.78 -4.42
CA GLY A 266 13.16 -1.59 -4.09
C GLY A 266 13.39 -0.80 -2.80
N ALA A 267 12.51 0.14 -2.47
CA ALA A 267 12.52 0.82 -1.16
C ALA A 267 12.22 -0.16 -0.01
N VAL A 268 11.37 -1.17 -0.24
CA VAL A 268 11.15 -2.25 0.73
C VAL A 268 12.41 -3.11 0.89
N CYS A 269 13.08 -3.50 -0.19
CA CYS A 269 14.36 -4.24 -0.12
C CYS A 269 15.43 -3.43 0.65
N HIS A 270 15.51 -2.12 0.40
CA HIS A 270 16.40 -1.22 1.14
C HIS A 270 16.09 -1.21 2.64
N ALA A 271 14.81 -1.12 3.02
CA ALA A 271 14.39 -1.20 4.42
C ALA A 271 14.78 -2.53 5.08
N VAL A 272 14.60 -3.64 4.35
CA VAL A 272 15.03 -4.98 4.78
C VAL A 272 16.54 -5.01 5.02
N ASP A 273 17.35 -4.46 4.10
CA ASP A 273 18.80 -4.39 4.29
C ASP A 273 19.18 -3.62 5.55
N LYS A 274 18.59 -2.43 5.77
CA LYS A 274 18.89 -1.61 6.94
C LYS A 274 18.50 -2.28 8.26
N VAL A 275 17.39 -3.02 8.28
CA VAL A 275 16.95 -3.76 9.46
C VAL A 275 17.81 -5.00 9.71
N LEU A 276 18.10 -5.81 8.68
CA LEU A 276 18.84 -7.08 8.84
C LEU A 276 20.36 -6.92 8.97
N ASN A 277 20.91 -5.78 8.54
CA ASN A 277 22.29 -5.39 8.83
C ASN A 277 22.45 -4.70 10.19
N ASN A 278 21.39 -4.63 11.01
CA ASN A 278 21.35 -3.94 12.30
C ASN A 278 21.77 -2.46 12.20
N GLU A 279 21.43 -1.78 11.10
CA GLU A 279 21.63 -0.34 10.97
C GLU A 279 20.49 0.43 11.64
N THR A 280 19.28 -0.13 11.60
CA THR A 280 18.07 0.41 12.24
C THR A 280 17.24 -0.73 12.84
N LYS A 281 16.41 -0.44 13.83
CA LYS A 281 15.68 -1.49 14.55
C LYS A 281 14.50 -2.00 13.73
N ASN A 282 13.78 -1.05 13.15
CA ASN A 282 12.62 -1.28 12.32
C ASN A 282 12.51 -0.14 11.29
N ALA A 283 11.60 -0.31 10.32
CA ALA A 283 11.40 0.66 9.26
C ALA A 283 9.92 0.85 8.92
N PHE A 284 9.56 2.08 8.55
CA PHE A 284 8.31 2.39 7.87
C PHE A 284 8.59 2.88 6.45
N VAL A 285 7.97 2.24 5.47
CA VAL A 285 8.21 2.43 4.04
C VAL A 285 6.99 3.10 3.42
N VAL A 286 7.16 4.36 3.02
CA VAL A 286 6.13 5.21 2.42
C VAL A 286 6.30 5.18 0.90
N VAL A 287 5.50 4.35 0.25
CA VAL A 287 5.61 4.04 -1.18
C VAL A 287 4.24 4.02 -1.85
N ARG A 288 4.26 4.11 -3.19
CA ARG A 288 3.11 3.80 -4.05
C ARG A 288 3.59 3.39 -5.46
N PRO A 289 2.82 2.64 -6.24
CA PRO A 289 1.51 2.05 -5.92
C PRO A 289 1.60 0.98 -4.80
N PRO A 290 0.46 0.62 -4.18
CA PRO A 290 0.39 -0.50 -3.21
C PRO A 290 0.71 -1.85 -3.88
N GLY A 291 0.72 -2.93 -3.10
CA GLY A 291 1.17 -4.23 -3.58
C GLY A 291 0.33 -5.46 -3.21
N HIS A 292 -0.39 -5.46 -2.08
CA HIS A 292 -0.94 -6.71 -1.51
C HIS A 292 -2.01 -7.45 -2.34
N HIS A 293 -2.58 -6.82 -3.37
CA HIS A 293 -3.53 -7.46 -4.30
C HIS A 293 -2.86 -8.07 -5.56
N ALA A 294 -1.60 -7.72 -5.85
CA ALA A 294 -0.90 -8.27 -7.01
C ALA A 294 -0.41 -9.69 -6.69
N GLY A 295 -1.01 -10.69 -7.35
CA GLY A 295 -0.58 -12.09 -7.28
C GLY A 295 0.56 -12.42 -8.25
N PRO A 296 0.99 -13.69 -8.33
CA PRO A 296 2.08 -14.11 -9.21
C PRO A 296 1.85 -13.75 -10.69
N ASN A 297 0.61 -13.78 -11.15
CA ASN A 297 0.22 -13.46 -12.53
C ASN A 297 -0.54 -12.14 -12.67
N GLY A 298 -0.53 -11.28 -11.65
CA GLY A 298 -1.38 -10.09 -11.59
C GLY A 298 -2.67 -10.36 -10.81
N CYS A 299 -3.82 -10.15 -11.45
CA CYS A 299 -5.14 -10.32 -10.82
C CYS A 299 -5.28 -11.72 -10.22
N VAL A 300 -5.87 -11.80 -9.01
CA VAL A 300 -6.15 -13.07 -8.35
C VAL A 300 -7.65 -13.32 -8.37
N GLU A 301 -8.05 -14.50 -8.86
CA GLU A 301 -9.45 -14.91 -8.90
C GLU A 301 -9.99 -15.12 -7.48
N GLY A 302 -11.04 -14.38 -7.12
CA GLY A 302 -11.81 -14.63 -5.92
C GLY A 302 -12.71 -15.86 -6.03
N GLU A 303 -13.21 -16.34 -4.90
CA GLU A 303 -14.27 -17.36 -4.91
C GLU A 303 -15.51 -16.76 -5.56
N GLY A 304 -16.15 -17.48 -6.49
CA GLY A 304 -17.26 -16.90 -7.24
C GLY A 304 -16.86 -15.87 -8.30
N PHE A 305 -15.59 -15.82 -8.75
CA PHE A 305 -15.14 -14.92 -9.84
C PHE A 305 -16.09 -14.91 -11.06
N HIS A 306 -16.67 -16.07 -11.41
CA HIS A 306 -17.63 -16.20 -12.51
C HIS A 306 -18.94 -15.42 -12.30
N LEU A 307 -19.29 -15.12 -11.05
CA LEU A 307 -20.42 -14.27 -10.66
C LEU A 307 -20.05 -12.78 -10.67
N ARG A 308 -18.81 -12.45 -10.29
CA ARG A 308 -18.30 -11.08 -10.16
C ARG A 308 -16.93 -10.90 -10.82
N PRO A 309 -16.84 -10.99 -12.16
CA PRO A 309 -15.57 -10.81 -12.87
C PRO A 309 -15.02 -9.39 -12.75
N ASP A 310 -15.89 -8.42 -12.42
CA ASP A 310 -15.52 -7.03 -12.11
C ASP A 310 -14.72 -6.86 -10.81
N MET A 311 -14.71 -7.88 -9.94
CA MET A 311 -13.94 -7.91 -8.68
C MET A 311 -12.60 -8.65 -8.82
N CYS A 312 -12.27 -9.14 -10.01
CA CYS A 312 -11.00 -9.81 -10.31
C CYS A 312 -10.03 -8.80 -10.94
N THR A 313 -9.47 -7.94 -10.10
CA THR A 313 -8.52 -6.90 -10.48
C THR A 313 -7.25 -6.98 -9.62
N CYS A 314 -6.27 -6.11 -9.91
CA CYS A 314 -5.10 -5.96 -9.07
C CYS A 314 -5.29 -4.91 -7.96
N GLY A 315 -6.47 -4.28 -7.81
CA GLY A 315 -6.78 -3.39 -6.68
C GLY A 315 -5.75 -2.28 -6.49
N PHE A 316 -5.44 -1.55 -7.56
CA PHE A 316 -4.41 -0.49 -7.62
C PHE A 316 -2.97 -0.99 -7.47
N CYS A 317 -2.75 -2.29 -7.23
CA CYS A 317 -1.44 -2.86 -7.01
C CYS A 317 -0.79 -3.28 -8.33
N LEU A 318 0.50 -3.01 -8.49
CA LEU A 318 1.24 -3.39 -9.71
C LEU A 318 2.33 -4.44 -9.43
N LEU A 319 2.95 -4.39 -8.25
CA LEU A 319 3.92 -5.37 -7.78
C LEU A 319 3.66 -5.62 -6.30
N ASN A 320 3.81 -6.85 -5.84
CA ASN A 320 3.61 -7.19 -4.44
C ASN A 320 4.85 -6.81 -3.62
N ASN A 321 4.89 -5.53 -3.22
CA ASN A 321 6.02 -4.92 -2.52
C ASN A 321 6.45 -5.73 -1.27
N VAL A 322 5.49 -6.18 -0.46
CA VAL A 322 5.75 -6.92 0.77
C VAL A 322 6.26 -8.33 0.49
N CYS A 323 5.71 -9.06 -0.48
CA CYS A 323 6.25 -10.37 -0.87
C CYS A 323 7.64 -10.26 -1.51
N ILE A 324 7.90 -9.20 -2.30
CA ILE A 324 9.24 -8.97 -2.87
C ILE A 324 10.23 -8.74 -1.73
N GLY A 325 9.91 -7.88 -0.76
CA GLY A 325 10.73 -7.68 0.43
C GLY A 325 10.96 -8.96 1.26
N ALA A 326 9.91 -9.73 1.51
CA ALA A 326 9.99 -10.99 2.27
C ALA A 326 10.85 -12.05 1.57
N SER A 327 10.65 -12.26 0.26
CA SER A 327 11.43 -13.20 -0.53
C SER A 327 12.88 -12.75 -0.70
N TYR A 328 13.12 -11.44 -0.87
CA TYR A 328 14.45 -10.84 -0.89
C TYR A 328 15.19 -11.10 0.43
N ALA A 329 14.52 -10.88 1.57
CA ALA A 329 15.06 -11.18 2.89
C ALA A 329 15.47 -12.65 3.01
N MET A 330 14.57 -13.57 2.66
CA MET A 330 14.83 -15.02 2.76
C MET A 330 15.93 -15.49 1.80
N SER A 331 16.06 -14.89 0.63
CA SER A 331 17.08 -15.27 -0.36
C SER A 331 18.45 -14.69 -0.05
N ASN A 332 18.54 -13.46 0.50
CA ASN A 332 19.82 -12.75 0.66
C ASN A 332 20.38 -12.84 2.08
N TYR A 333 19.54 -13.11 3.07
CA TYR A 333 19.91 -13.21 4.49
C TYR A 333 19.72 -14.62 5.06
N CYS A 334 19.61 -15.66 4.23
CA CYS A 334 19.63 -17.03 4.73
C CYS A 334 21.02 -17.42 5.26
N ALA A 335 21.06 -18.33 6.24
CA ALA A 335 22.31 -18.97 6.64
C ALA A 335 22.94 -19.66 5.41
N PRO A 336 24.24 -19.49 5.15
CA PRO A 336 24.85 -19.97 3.92
C PRO A 336 24.80 -21.51 3.84
N TYR A 337 24.25 -22.02 2.74
CA TYR A 337 24.06 -23.46 2.49
C TYR A 337 25.39 -24.25 2.35
N TYR A 338 26.51 -23.56 2.03
CA TYR A 338 27.76 -24.21 1.60
C TYR A 338 29.04 -23.80 2.35
N THR A 339 28.98 -22.97 3.38
CA THR A 339 30.15 -22.68 4.21
C THR A 339 30.09 -23.50 5.50
N PRO A 340 30.76 -24.67 5.57
CA PRO A 340 31.00 -25.28 6.87
C PRO A 340 31.75 -24.27 7.73
N PRO A 341 31.44 -24.16 9.04
CA PRO A 341 32.21 -23.32 9.94
C PRO A 341 33.66 -23.80 9.89
N THR A 342 34.57 -22.98 9.38
CA THR A 342 35.99 -23.29 9.35
C THR A 342 36.47 -23.36 10.80
N PRO A 343 36.84 -24.54 11.32
CA PRO A 343 37.35 -24.63 12.68
C PRO A 343 38.77 -24.05 12.65
N GLY A 344 38.97 -22.85 13.19
CA GLY A 344 40.31 -22.31 13.43
C GLY A 344 40.70 -21.04 12.68
N SER A 345 39.78 -20.25 12.12
CA SER A 345 40.12 -18.85 11.79
C SER A 345 40.18 -18.03 13.07
N SER A 346 41.34 -18.06 13.71
CA SER A 346 41.70 -17.12 14.77
C SER A 346 41.69 -15.71 14.21
N ASN A 347 40.88 -14.84 14.82
CA ASN A 347 40.89 -13.38 14.73
C ASN A 347 42.14 -12.80 14.06
N SER A 348 42.07 -12.49 12.77
CA SER A 348 42.88 -11.42 12.21
C SER A 348 42.15 -10.11 12.55
N GLY A 349 42.72 -9.34 13.46
CA GLY A 349 42.19 -8.05 13.90
C GLY A 349 42.12 -7.02 12.78
N SER A 350 41.08 -7.11 11.95
CA SER A 350 40.58 -5.98 11.18
C SER A 350 39.81 -5.07 12.14
N LEU A 351 40.18 -3.80 12.22
CA LEU A 351 39.48 -2.75 12.99
C LEU A 351 38.08 -2.41 12.45
N LEU A 352 37.58 -3.20 11.51
CA LEU A 352 36.22 -3.21 11.00
C LEU A 352 35.75 -4.67 11.05
N GLU A 353 35.25 -5.12 12.21
CA GLU A 353 34.43 -6.32 12.25
C GLU A 353 33.15 -5.99 11.46
N PRO A 354 32.85 -6.66 10.33
CA PRO A 354 31.57 -6.44 9.66
C PRO A 354 30.46 -6.75 10.66
N ARG A 355 29.58 -5.77 10.90
CA ARG A 355 28.40 -5.93 11.76
C ARG A 355 27.78 -7.29 11.49
N LYS A 356 27.60 -8.08 12.55
CA LYS A 356 27.15 -9.48 12.48
C LYS A 356 25.80 -9.54 11.75
N ARG A 357 25.81 -9.90 10.45
CA ARG A 357 24.60 -10.05 9.64
C ARG A 357 23.64 -11.03 10.31
N VAL A 358 22.36 -10.65 10.40
CA VAL A 358 21.32 -11.52 10.95
C VAL A 358 20.96 -12.55 9.89
N GLY A 359 21.16 -13.84 10.20
CA GLY A 359 20.65 -14.93 9.39
C GLY A 359 19.17 -15.14 9.68
N ILE A 360 18.30 -15.06 8.68
CA ILE A 360 16.86 -15.32 8.83
C ILE A 360 16.46 -16.63 8.16
N LYS A 361 15.49 -17.31 8.77
CA LYS A 361 14.86 -18.50 8.22
C LYS A 361 13.36 -18.32 8.04
N ARG A 362 12.68 -17.65 8.97
CA ARG A 362 11.22 -17.50 9.03
C ARG A 362 10.80 -16.04 8.87
N VAL A 363 9.91 -15.75 7.92
CA VAL A 363 9.32 -14.43 7.73
C VAL A 363 7.81 -14.49 7.94
N ALA A 364 7.27 -13.54 8.69
CA ALA A 364 5.83 -13.36 8.85
C ALA A 364 5.37 -12.09 8.14
N ILE A 365 4.24 -12.17 7.43
CA ILE A 365 3.55 -11.03 6.82
C ILE A 365 2.23 -10.84 7.56
N VAL A 366 2.01 -9.66 8.14
CA VAL A 366 0.77 -9.28 8.80
C VAL A 366 0.13 -8.16 8.01
N ASP A 367 -1.07 -8.41 7.50
CA ASP A 367 -1.85 -7.47 6.70
C ASP A 367 -3.05 -6.97 7.52
N PHE A 368 -3.11 -5.66 7.75
CA PHE A 368 -4.25 -5.00 8.39
C PHE A 368 -4.94 -3.98 7.49
N ASP A 369 -4.59 -3.93 6.20
CA ASP A 369 -5.41 -3.26 5.20
C ASP A 369 -6.84 -3.84 5.26
N ILE A 370 -7.85 -3.00 5.07
CA ILE A 370 -9.23 -3.47 5.23
C ILE A 370 -9.65 -4.41 4.10
N HIS A 371 -8.96 -4.35 2.95
CA HIS A 371 -9.15 -5.30 1.87
C HIS A 371 -8.29 -6.54 2.10
N HIS A 372 -8.80 -7.69 1.69
CA HIS A 372 -8.03 -8.92 1.78
C HIS A 372 -6.80 -8.86 0.86
N GLY A 373 -5.61 -9.08 1.41
CA GLY A 373 -4.36 -9.25 0.66
C GLY A 373 -4.31 -10.54 -0.16
N ASN A 374 -5.27 -10.74 -1.07
CA ASN A 374 -5.44 -11.89 -1.94
C ASN A 374 -4.22 -12.15 -2.82
N GLY A 375 -3.54 -11.09 -3.29
CA GLY A 375 -2.27 -11.19 -4.01
C GLY A 375 -1.18 -11.83 -3.16
N THR A 376 -1.00 -11.31 -1.94
CA THR A 376 -0.03 -11.83 -0.96
C THR A 376 -0.32 -13.29 -0.60
N GLU A 377 -1.59 -13.62 -0.34
CA GLU A 377 -1.98 -15.00 -0.06
C GLU A 377 -1.66 -15.94 -1.24
N GLU A 378 -2.00 -15.52 -2.47
CA GLU A 378 -1.76 -16.32 -3.68
C GLU A 378 -0.27 -16.52 -3.96
N VAL A 379 0.57 -15.52 -3.70
CA VAL A 379 2.03 -15.67 -3.76
C VAL A 379 2.51 -16.76 -2.79
N ILE A 380 1.97 -16.77 -1.57
CA ILE A 380 2.38 -17.74 -0.53
C ILE A 380 1.84 -19.14 -0.84
N ARG A 381 0.64 -19.24 -1.39
CA ARG A 381 0.10 -20.50 -1.92
C ARG A 381 0.99 -21.03 -3.06
N ASN A 382 1.64 -20.15 -3.82
CA ASN A 382 2.58 -20.54 -4.87
C ASN A 382 3.94 -21.07 -4.37
N LEU A 383 4.20 -21.05 -3.05
CA LEU A 383 5.35 -21.73 -2.43
C LEU A 383 5.18 -23.25 -2.40
N ILE A 384 3.99 -23.78 -2.69
CA ILE A 384 3.76 -25.20 -2.93
C ILE A 384 3.23 -25.42 -4.35
N PRO A 385 3.55 -26.56 -4.98
CA PRO A 385 2.93 -26.92 -6.25
C PRO A 385 1.41 -26.98 -6.10
N HIS A 386 0.71 -26.09 -6.81
CA HIS A 386 -0.75 -26.06 -6.82
C HIS A 386 -1.27 -25.72 -8.22
N LYS A 387 -2.56 -25.94 -8.46
CA LYS A 387 -3.18 -25.63 -9.75
C LYS A 387 -3.72 -24.22 -9.72
N GLN A 388 -3.37 -23.44 -10.74
CA GLN A 388 -3.93 -22.11 -11.00
C GLN A 388 -4.85 -22.19 -12.21
N ASN A 389 -5.95 -21.44 -12.17
CA ASN A 389 -6.75 -21.17 -13.35
C ASN A 389 -6.16 -19.95 -14.06
N TYR A 390 -6.20 -19.96 -15.38
CA TYR A 390 -6.00 -18.74 -16.15
C TYR A 390 -7.35 -18.00 -16.24
N PRO A 391 -7.40 -16.69 -15.94
CA PRO A 391 -8.63 -15.90 -16.08
C PRO A 391 -8.89 -15.70 -17.58
N LEU A 392 -9.53 -16.69 -18.19
CA LEU A 392 -10.00 -16.63 -19.57
C LEU A 392 -11.43 -16.06 -19.58
N PRO A 393 -11.87 -15.45 -20.70
CA PRO A 393 -13.24 -15.02 -20.83
C PRO A 393 -14.22 -16.16 -20.47
N PRO A 394 -15.37 -15.87 -19.85
CA PRO A 394 -16.32 -16.90 -19.37
C PRO A 394 -16.78 -17.91 -20.44
N SER A 395 -16.67 -17.54 -21.72
CA SER A 395 -16.96 -18.40 -22.86
C SER A 395 -15.93 -19.52 -23.11
N TRP A 396 -14.77 -19.49 -22.45
CA TRP A 396 -13.70 -20.47 -22.62
C TRP A 396 -13.60 -21.35 -21.37
N ALA A 397 -13.37 -22.66 -21.55
CA ALA A 397 -13.14 -23.55 -20.42
C ALA A 397 -11.90 -23.06 -19.64
N PRO A 398 -11.94 -23.01 -18.29
CA PRO A 398 -10.81 -22.57 -17.49
C PRO A 398 -9.62 -23.48 -17.79
N VAL A 399 -8.51 -22.89 -18.24
CA VAL A 399 -7.26 -23.61 -18.44
C VAL A 399 -6.56 -23.68 -17.09
N GLN A 400 -6.40 -24.89 -16.57
CA GLN A 400 -5.63 -25.15 -15.36
C GLN A 400 -4.18 -25.48 -15.69
N PHE A 401 -3.25 -24.83 -15.00
CA PHE A 401 -1.83 -25.16 -15.06
C PHE A 401 -1.26 -25.29 -13.64
N SER A 402 -0.20 -26.09 -13.49
CA SER A 402 0.51 -26.17 -12.21
C SER A 402 1.48 -25.00 -12.08
N SER A 403 1.42 -24.29 -10.96
CA SER A 403 2.32 -23.21 -10.60
C SER A 403 3.12 -23.59 -9.35
N TYR A 404 4.40 -23.20 -9.32
CA TYR A 404 5.30 -23.40 -8.20
C TYR A 404 6.46 -22.40 -8.29
N LYS A 405 6.60 -21.55 -7.27
CA LYS A 405 7.66 -20.54 -7.13
C LYS A 405 8.17 -20.50 -5.68
N PRO A 406 9.05 -21.43 -5.27
CA PRO A 406 9.70 -21.34 -3.97
C PRO A 406 10.62 -20.12 -3.96
N TRP A 407 10.74 -19.48 -2.80
CA TRP A 407 11.65 -18.35 -2.60
C TRP A 407 13.09 -18.81 -2.30
N ARG A 408 13.23 -19.92 -1.57
CA ARG A 408 14.52 -20.53 -1.23
C ARG A 408 14.54 -22.02 -1.52
N ASP A 409 13.62 -22.79 -0.93
CA ASP A 409 13.64 -24.24 -0.98
C ASP A 409 12.26 -24.85 -0.64
N GLU A 410 12.16 -26.18 -0.66
CA GLU A 410 10.92 -26.92 -0.38
C GLU A 410 10.37 -26.74 1.05
N THR A 411 11.11 -26.11 1.95
CA THR A 411 10.69 -25.83 3.34
C THR A 411 10.07 -24.45 3.51
N ASP A 412 10.02 -23.62 2.46
CA ASP A 412 9.37 -22.30 2.49
C ASP A 412 7.94 -22.31 3.05
N PRO A 413 7.07 -23.32 2.77
CA PRO A 413 5.72 -23.36 3.33
C PRO A 413 5.69 -23.42 4.86
N ASP A 414 6.74 -23.96 5.50
CA ASP A 414 6.88 -24.00 6.96
C ASP A 414 7.54 -22.73 7.52
N ASN A 415 8.16 -21.91 6.65
CA ASN A 415 8.98 -20.75 6.99
C ASN A 415 8.37 -19.41 6.58
N VAL A 416 7.20 -19.41 5.94
CA VAL A 416 6.47 -18.20 5.58
C VAL A 416 5.10 -18.22 6.25
N PHE A 417 4.82 -17.17 7.02
CA PHE A 417 3.53 -16.95 7.67
C PHE A 417 2.81 -15.76 7.04
N PHE A 418 1.51 -15.88 6.86
CA PHE A 418 0.65 -14.78 6.45
C PHE A 418 -0.63 -14.73 7.26
N SER A 419 -1.03 -13.52 7.60
CA SER A 419 -2.34 -13.26 8.16
C SER A 419 -2.88 -11.96 7.62
N SER A 420 -4.17 -11.95 7.29
CA SER A 420 -4.89 -10.74 6.87
C SER A 420 -6.14 -10.55 7.72
N ILE A 421 -6.32 -9.34 8.24
CA ILE A 421 -7.54 -8.91 8.95
C ILE A 421 -8.28 -7.91 8.06
N HIS A 422 -9.32 -8.39 7.40
CA HIS A 422 -10.00 -7.65 6.34
C HIS A 422 -11.51 -7.70 6.53
N LEU A 423 -12.21 -6.76 5.90
CA LEU A 423 -13.65 -6.83 5.74
C LEU A 423 -14.00 -7.95 4.75
N TYR A 424 -15.03 -8.73 5.07
CA TYR A 424 -15.53 -9.79 4.22
C TYR A 424 -17.06 -9.79 4.24
N ASP A 425 -17.65 -9.81 3.04
CA ASP A 425 -19.10 -9.78 2.83
C ASP A 425 -19.46 -10.59 1.57
N ASP A 426 -18.95 -11.82 1.47
CA ASP A 426 -19.12 -12.70 0.31
C ASP A 426 -18.79 -11.96 -1.01
N ASP A 427 -19.73 -11.92 -1.95
CA ASP A 427 -19.59 -11.25 -3.25
C ASP A 427 -19.80 -9.72 -3.19
N ASN A 428 -20.00 -9.14 -2.01
CA ASN A 428 -20.41 -7.74 -1.85
C ASN A 428 -19.28 -6.78 -1.49
N PHE A 429 -18.10 -7.30 -1.14
CA PHE A 429 -16.92 -6.50 -0.81
C PHE A 429 -15.70 -7.02 -1.57
N TYR A 430 -14.97 -6.10 -2.20
CA TYR A 430 -13.75 -6.42 -2.93
C TYR A 430 -12.68 -6.97 -1.98
N PRO A 431 -11.89 -8.00 -2.34
CA PRO A 431 -11.87 -8.76 -3.60
C PRO A 431 -12.63 -10.10 -3.54
N CYS A 432 -13.69 -10.22 -2.74
CA CYS A 432 -14.51 -11.44 -2.62
C CYS A 432 -13.70 -12.70 -2.21
N SER A 433 -12.68 -12.52 -1.35
CA SER A 433 -11.82 -13.61 -0.87
C SER A 433 -11.43 -13.40 0.59
N GLY A 434 -10.72 -14.37 1.18
CA GLY A 434 -10.36 -14.35 2.60
C GLY A 434 -11.42 -14.99 3.52
N ALA A 435 -12.32 -15.79 2.97
CA ALA A 435 -13.37 -16.49 3.70
C ALA A 435 -12.79 -17.48 4.73
N GLY A 436 -12.94 -17.21 6.02
CA GLY A 436 -12.47 -18.10 7.11
C GLY A 436 -10.94 -18.17 7.23
N PRO A 437 -10.38 -18.93 8.19
CA PRO A 437 -8.94 -18.88 8.51
C PRO A 437 -8.00 -19.35 7.40
N HIS A 438 -8.51 -20.11 6.44
CA HIS A 438 -7.71 -20.68 5.36
C HIS A 438 -8.30 -20.42 3.95
N GLY A 439 -9.44 -19.73 3.78
CA GLY A 439 -10.20 -19.76 2.51
C GLY A 439 -11.13 -20.98 2.40
N CYS A 440 -11.93 -21.11 1.33
CA CYS A 440 -12.88 -22.22 1.17
C CYS A 440 -12.40 -23.39 0.29
N SER A 441 -11.18 -23.36 -0.25
CA SER A 441 -10.64 -24.48 -1.02
C SER A 441 -10.12 -25.61 -0.10
N PRO A 442 -10.45 -26.90 -0.37
CA PRO A 442 -9.98 -28.05 0.42
C PRO A 442 -8.45 -28.22 0.47
N GLU A 443 -7.73 -27.59 -0.45
CA GLU A 443 -6.27 -27.58 -0.49
C GLU A 443 -5.69 -26.68 0.62
N LEU A 444 -6.49 -25.72 1.11
CA LEU A 444 -6.08 -24.69 2.06
C LEU A 444 -6.20 -25.10 3.54
N GLU A 445 -7.04 -26.09 3.87
CA GLU A 445 -7.02 -26.70 5.21
C GLU A 445 -5.63 -27.27 5.59
N LYS A 446 -4.76 -27.49 4.60
CA LYS A 446 -3.38 -27.97 4.77
C LYS A 446 -2.36 -26.85 4.99
N SER A 447 -2.70 -25.60 4.67
CA SER A 447 -1.80 -24.43 4.77
C SER A 447 -1.76 -23.90 6.21
N LYS A 448 -0.89 -24.49 7.03
CA LYS A 448 -0.81 -24.22 8.48
C LYS A 448 -0.43 -22.78 8.85
N ASN A 449 0.19 -22.04 7.93
CA ASN A 449 0.77 -20.72 8.19
C ASN A 449 0.01 -19.58 7.51
N ILE A 450 -1.18 -19.83 6.96
CA ILE A 450 -2.10 -18.80 6.45
C ILE A 450 -3.25 -18.64 7.46
N VAL A 451 -3.51 -17.41 7.90
CA VAL A 451 -4.53 -17.08 8.91
C VAL A 451 -5.36 -15.87 8.48
N ASN A 452 -6.49 -16.14 7.84
CA ASN A 452 -7.45 -15.13 7.43
C ASN A 452 -8.46 -14.80 8.54
N LEU A 453 -8.67 -13.50 8.78
CA LEU A 453 -9.38 -12.98 9.95
C LEU A 453 -10.52 -12.05 9.51
N PRO A 454 -11.58 -12.59 8.88
CA PRO A 454 -12.63 -11.77 8.32
C PRO A 454 -13.38 -10.99 9.40
N LEU A 455 -13.68 -9.74 9.07
CA LEU A 455 -14.55 -8.82 9.78
C LEU A 455 -15.88 -8.73 9.06
N LYS A 456 -16.97 -8.68 9.80
CA LYS A 456 -18.31 -8.52 9.23
C LYS A 456 -18.54 -7.07 8.81
N ALA A 457 -19.28 -6.88 7.73
CA ALA A 457 -19.75 -5.55 7.35
C ALA A 457 -20.58 -4.92 8.48
N LEU A 458 -20.29 -3.65 8.75
CA LEU A 458 -20.99 -2.86 9.77
C LEU A 458 -21.53 -1.57 9.13
N GLY A 459 -22.73 -1.18 9.55
CA GLY A 459 -23.34 0.09 9.14
C GLY A 459 -23.70 0.16 7.65
N PRO A 460 -23.98 1.38 7.14
CA PRO A 460 -24.33 1.60 5.74
C PRO A 460 -23.18 1.24 4.78
N LYS A 461 -23.49 0.69 3.61
CA LYS A 461 -22.49 0.28 2.62
C LYS A 461 -21.83 1.48 1.93
N TYR A 462 -22.63 2.50 1.60
CA TYR A 462 -22.18 3.63 0.79
C TYR A 462 -21.74 4.82 1.65
N LEU A 463 -20.70 5.52 1.20
CA LEU A 463 -20.13 6.68 1.90
C LEU A 463 -21.17 7.77 2.14
N ASP A 464 -22.05 8.05 1.18
CA ASP A 464 -23.06 9.10 1.28
C ASP A 464 -24.09 8.81 2.39
N GLU A 465 -24.34 7.54 2.69
CA GLU A 465 -25.16 7.10 3.82
C GLU A 465 -24.37 7.18 5.13
N ARG A 466 -23.09 6.77 5.13
CA ARG A 466 -22.22 6.87 6.31
C ARG A 466 -22.05 8.29 6.81
N VAL A 467 -21.93 9.25 5.89
CA VAL A 467 -21.82 10.68 6.21
C VAL A 467 -23.08 11.23 6.91
N LYS A 468 -24.25 10.59 6.69
CA LYS A 468 -25.53 10.95 7.34
C LYS A 468 -25.68 10.37 8.75
N LEU A 469 -24.76 9.52 9.21
CA LEU A 469 -24.85 8.90 10.53
C LEU A 469 -24.78 9.95 11.66
N SER A 470 -25.63 9.78 12.66
CA SER A 470 -25.50 10.56 13.90
C SER A 470 -24.18 10.22 14.61
N ALA A 471 -23.62 11.19 15.35
CA ALA A 471 -22.40 10.95 16.14
C ALA A 471 -22.53 9.76 17.10
N LYS A 472 -23.73 9.54 17.68
CA LYS A 472 -24.01 8.39 18.55
C LYS A 472 -23.94 7.07 17.77
N ALA A 473 -24.57 7.01 16.60
CA ALA A 473 -24.56 5.81 15.75
C ALA A 473 -23.15 5.49 15.26
N LYS A 474 -22.39 6.50 14.80
CA LYS A 474 -21.00 6.33 14.37
C LYS A 474 -20.12 5.77 15.49
N ARG A 475 -20.23 6.31 16.72
CA ARG A 475 -19.50 5.80 17.89
C ARG A 475 -19.83 4.35 18.22
N GLN A 476 -21.10 3.97 18.14
CA GLN A 476 -21.53 2.60 18.39
C GLN A 476 -21.00 1.61 17.32
N LEU A 477 -20.86 2.06 16.08
CA LEU A 477 -20.23 1.26 15.01
C LEU A 477 -18.71 1.16 15.21
N MET A 478 -18.05 2.25 15.62
CA MET A 478 -16.63 2.23 15.98
C MET A 478 -16.34 1.24 17.13
N GLU A 479 -17.20 1.22 18.16
CA GLU A 479 -17.07 0.27 19.27
C GLU A 479 -17.16 -1.18 18.81
N GLN A 480 -18.12 -1.49 17.94
CA GLN A 480 -18.30 -2.83 17.37
C GLN A 480 -17.12 -3.23 16.48
N ALA A 481 -16.68 -2.32 15.62
CA ALA A 481 -15.56 -2.52 14.71
C ALA A 481 -14.26 -2.79 15.48
N SER A 482 -13.93 -1.92 16.43
CA SER A 482 -12.75 -2.07 17.28
C SER A 482 -12.79 -3.37 18.09
N LYS A 483 -13.94 -3.68 18.72
CA LYS A 483 -14.07 -4.93 19.46
C LYS A 483 -13.82 -6.16 18.57
N ALA A 484 -14.41 -6.21 17.38
CA ALA A 484 -14.24 -7.34 16.46
C ALA A 484 -12.79 -7.45 15.97
N PHE A 485 -12.17 -6.33 15.60
CA PHE A 485 -10.78 -6.24 15.18
C PHE A 485 -9.82 -6.72 16.27
N ARG A 486 -9.92 -6.18 17.48
CA ARG A 486 -9.07 -6.58 18.61
C ARG A 486 -9.32 -8.01 19.06
N ASP A 487 -10.56 -8.50 18.99
CA ASP A 487 -10.87 -9.91 19.28
C ASP A 487 -10.17 -10.84 18.27
N ASN A 488 -10.18 -10.52 16.96
CA ASN A 488 -9.44 -11.29 15.95
C ASN A 488 -7.93 -11.23 16.20
N VAL A 489 -7.38 -10.05 16.52
CA VAL A 489 -5.95 -9.89 16.81
C VAL A 489 -5.53 -10.69 18.06
N THR A 490 -6.17 -10.43 19.20
CA THR A 490 -5.79 -11.03 20.49
C THR A 490 -6.02 -12.54 20.55
N LYS A 491 -7.14 -13.03 19.98
CA LYS A 491 -7.52 -14.44 20.12
C LYS A 491 -6.94 -15.33 19.03
N LYS A 492 -6.53 -14.77 17.89
CA LYS A 492 -6.12 -15.55 16.71
C LYS A 492 -4.75 -15.14 16.17
N LEU A 493 -4.58 -13.87 15.78
CA LEU A 493 -3.31 -13.40 15.17
C LEU A 493 -2.13 -13.58 16.12
N ILE A 494 -2.18 -12.97 17.31
CA ILE A 494 -1.05 -12.95 18.25
C ILE A 494 -0.65 -14.39 18.66
N PRO A 495 -1.57 -15.28 19.07
CA PRO A 495 -1.22 -16.67 19.35
C PRO A 495 -0.55 -17.40 18.16
N ALA A 496 -1.04 -17.19 16.94
CA ALA A 496 -0.47 -17.82 15.74
C ALA A 496 0.94 -17.28 15.43
N LEU A 497 1.12 -15.96 15.49
CA LEU A 497 2.38 -15.28 15.22
C LEU A 497 3.45 -15.62 16.27
N THR A 498 3.09 -15.62 17.57
CA THR A 498 3.99 -16.04 18.66
C THR A 498 4.40 -17.51 18.51
N LYS A 499 3.48 -18.39 18.10
CA LYS A 499 3.79 -19.81 17.85
C LYS A 499 4.76 -19.98 16.69
N PHE A 500 4.61 -19.17 15.63
CA PHE A 500 5.45 -19.22 14.44
C PHE A 500 6.90 -18.75 14.71
N ARG A 501 7.10 -17.84 15.66
CA ARG A 501 8.41 -17.28 16.06
C ARG A 501 9.19 -16.73 14.85
N PRO A 502 8.70 -15.68 14.16
CA PRO A 502 9.39 -15.14 12.99
C PRO A 502 10.76 -14.55 13.34
N ASP A 503 11.66 -14.52 12.36
CA ASP A 503 12.98 -13.86 12.45
C ASP A 503 12.93 -12.41 11.89
N LEU A 504 11.87 -12.09 11.13
CA LEU A 504 11.49 -10.78 10.60
C LEU A 504 9.96 -10.73 10.44
N ILE A 505 9.35 -9.60 10.81
CA ILE A 505 7.93 -9.34 10.54
C ILE A 505 7.79 -8.21 9.50
N MET A 506 7.10 -8.52 8.42
CA MET A 506 6.64 -7.54 7.44
C MET A 506 5.19 -7.16 7.74
N ILE A 507 4.85 -5.88 7.60
CA ILE A 507 3.47 -5.40 7.78
C ILE A 507 2.97 -4.77 6.47
N SER A 508 1.88 -5.30 5.91
CA SER A 508 1.07 -4.62 4.90
C SER A 508 0.14 -3.64 5.62
N ALA A 509 0.51 -2.36 5.59
CA ALA A 509 -0.09 -1.32 6.42
C ALA A 509 -1.05 -0.42 5.62
N GLY A 510 -2.30 -0.88 5.50
CA GLY A 510 -3.40 -0.10 4.94
C GLY A 510 -4.22 0.64 6.00
N PHE A 511 -4.60 1.88 5.71
CA PHE A 511 -5.35 2.75 6.64
C PHE A 511 -6.79 3.06 6.18
N ASP A 512 -7.28 2.37 5.18
CA ASP A 512 -8.60 2.53 4.55
C ASP A 512 -9.77 1.91 5.33
N GLY A 513 -9.46 1.12 6.37
CA GLY A 513 -10.43 0.68 7.38
C GLY A 513 -10.84 1.77 8.38
N HIS A 514 -10.20 2.94 8.34
CA HIS A 514 -10.44 4.03 9.26
C HIS A 514 -11.87 4.59 9.15
N ALA A 515 -12.44 5.03 10.28
CA ALA A 515 -13.83 5.49 10.38
C ALA A 515 -14.15 6.78 9.61
N ASP A 516 -13.13 7.53 9.24
CA ASP A 516 -13.25 8.68 8.35
C ASP A 516 -12.87 8.35 6.90
N ASP A 517 -12.42 7.14 6.60
CA ASP A 517 -12.21 6.62 5.25
C ASP A 517 -13.50 5.96 4.70
N PHE A 518 -13.42 5.28 3.56
CA PHE A 518 -14.58 4.84 2.79
C PHE A 518 -15.21 3.54 3.30
N TYR A 519 -14.43 2.63 3.89
CA TYR A 519 -14.83 1.21 3.93
C TYR A 519 -15.27 0.71 5.30
N TYR A 520 -14.70 1.20 6.42
CA TYR A 520 -14.99 0.63 7.73
C TYR A 520 -14.99 1.67 8.88
N PHE A 521 -14.85 1.22 10.14
CA PHE A 521 -15.04 2.05 11.33
C PHE A 521 -13.91 1.90 12.37
N LEU A 522 -12.69 1.55 11.96
CA LEU A 522 -11.52 1.53 12.84
C LEU A 522 -11.07 2.95 13.23
N THR A 523 -10.28 3.04 14.28
CA THR A 523 -9.77 4.30 14.81
C THR A 523 -8.24 4.33 14.78
N GLU A 524 -7.66 5.51 14.91
CA GLU A 524 -6.20 5.68 15.03
C GLU A 524 -5.63 4.89 16.22
N ASP A 525 -6.41 4.77 17.31
CA ASP A 525 -6.06 3.96 18.48
C ASP A 525 -5.99 2.46 18.15
N ASP A 526 -6.82 1.96 17.23
CA ASP A 526 -6.77 0.56 16.81
C ASP A 526 -5.51 0.24 16.00
N TYR A 527 -5.08 1.16 15.13
CA TYR A 527 -3.83 1.05 14.36
C TYR A 527 -2.58 1.16 15.25
N SER A 528 -2.59 2.09 16.20
CA SER A 528 -1.54 2.19 17.23
C SER A 528 -1.48 0.90 18.06
N TRP A 529 -2.63 0.40 18.52
CA TRP A 529 -2.71 -0.79 19.35
C TRP A 529 -2.25 -2.06 18.61
N ILE A 530 -2.69 -2.31 17.37
CA ILE A 530 -2.23 -3.50 16.63
C ILE A 530 -0.72 -3.45 16.37
N THR A 531 -0.19 -2.27 16.05
CA THR A 531 1.25 -2.08 15.86
C THR A 531 2.01 -2.43 17.14
N GLU A 532 1.56 -1.96 18.31
CA GLU A 532 2.14 -2.34 19.61
C GLU A 532 2.07 -3.86 19.88
N GLN A 533 0.96 -4.52 19.52
CA GLN A 533 0.85 -5.97 19.73
C GLN A 533 1.83 -6.75 18.83
N VAL A 534 1.95 -6.36 17.56
CA VAL A 534 2.83 -7.02 16.59
C VAL A 534 4.30 -6.76 16.93
N THR A 535 4.66 -5.52 17.28
CA THR A 535 6.03 -5.19 17.69
C THR A 535 6.41 -5.87 19.00
N ALA A 536 5.49 -6.02 19.96
CA ALA A 536 5.76 -6.80 21.18
C ALA A 536 6.10 -8.27 20.88
N VAL A 537 5.46 -8.88 19.87
CA VAL A 537 5.87 -10.21 19.40
C VAL A 537 7.25 -10.15 18.74
N ALA A 538 7.51 -9.13 17.92
CA ALA A 538 8.81 -8.91 17.29
C ALA A 538 9.95 -8.77 18.31
N GLU A 539 9.74 -8.07 19.43
CA GLU A 539 10.72 -7.95 20.52
C GLU A 539 11.05 -9.32 21.14
N ASP A 540 10.05 -10.20 21.31
CA ASP A 540 10.27 -11.55 21.88
C ASP A 540 10.95 -12.52 20.91
N CYS A 541 10.63 -12.45 19.62
CA CYS A 541 11.08 -13.46 18.66
C CYS A 541 12.25 -13.02 17.78
N CYS A 542 12.37 -11.73 17.50
CA CYS A 542 13.32 -11.21 16.53
C CYS A 542 13.87 -9.81 16.86
N ASP A 543 14.09 -9.50 18.14
CA ASP A 543 14.73 -8.26 18.60
C ASP A 543 14.11 -6.97 18.04
N GLY A 544 12.80 -6.99 17.79
CA GLY A 544 12.05 -5.85 17.27
C GLY A 544 12.17 -5.60 15.76
N ARG A 545 12.75 -6.54 15.00
CA ARG A 545 12.89 -6.45 13.52
C ARG A 545 11.53 -6.43 12.82
N VAL A 546 11.10 -5.24 12.40
CA VAL A 546 9.84 -5.00 11.69
C VAL A 546 10.08 -4.10 10.48
N VAL A 547 9.47 -4.44 9.34
CA VAL A 547 9.38 -3.56 8.16
C VAL A 547 7.90 -3.37 7.83
N SER A 548 7.38 -2.16 8.02
CA SER A 548 6.00 -1.80 7.72
C SER A 548 5.94 -1.05 6.39
N VAL A 549 5.04 -1.45 5.50
CA VAL A 549 4.94 -0.93 4.13
C VAL A 549 3.54 -0.38 3.91
N LEU A 550 3.45 0.88 3.45
CA LEU A 550 2.17 1.53 3.16
C LEU A 550 1.41 0.80 2.03
N GLU A 551 0.15 0.45 2.27
CA GLU A 551 -0.78 -0.15 1.29
C GLU A 551 -1.91 0.83 0.94
N GLY A 552 -3.15 0.60 1.34
CA GLY A 552 -4.32 1.47 1.17
C GLY A 552 -4.42 2.63 2.17
N GLY A 553 -5.51 3.39 2.09
CA GLY A 553 -5.82 4.56 2.92
C GLY A 553 -5.91 5.83 2.08
N TYR A 554 -7.12 6.35 1.91
CA TYR A 554 -7.45 7.26 0.81
C TYR A 554 -8.02 8.59 1.28
N ASN A 555 -8.47 8.67 2.54
CA ASN A 555 -8.89 9.93 3.10
C ASN A 555 -7.69 10.81 3.49
N VAL A 556 -7.25 11.62 2.54
CA VAL A 556 -6.21 12.65 2.72
C VAL A 556 -6.76 13.98 3.26
N VAL A 557 -8.08 14.12 3.38
CA VAL A 557 -8.75 15.33 3.88
C VAL A 557 -9.19 15.12 5.32
N PRO A 558 -8.64 15.88 6.27
CA PRO A 558 -9.01 15.70 7.66
C PRO A 558 -10.50 16.00 7.87
N SER A 559 -11.20 15.10 8.57
CA SER A 559 -12.66 15.07 8.69
C SER A 559 -13.28 16.46 8.95
N LYS A 560 -14.01 16.99 7.97
CA LYS A 560 -14.77 18.26 8.07
C LYS A 560 -15.79 18.26 9.22
N PHE A 561 -16.16 17.06 9.71
CA PHE A 561 -17.13 16.87 10.79
C PHE A 561 -16.57 17.11 12.20
N GLN A 562 -15.28 17.39 12.33
CA GLN A 562 -14.64 17.75 13.60
C GLN A 562 -14.20 19.22 13.68
N ARG A 563 -14.79 20.14 12.90
CA ARG A 563 -14.62 21.57 13.20
C ARG A 563 -15.19 21.85 14.60
N PRO A 564 -14.42 22.44 15.53
CA PRO A 564 -15.02 23.05 16.72
C PRO A 564 -16.04 24.05 16.20
N ARG A 565 -17.33 23.80 16.42
CA ARG A 565 -18.35 24.82 16.14
C ARG A 565 -17.93 26.08 16.88
N ALA A 566 -17.74 27.17 16.14
CA ALA A 566 -17.46 28.47 16.71
C ALA A 566 -18.48 28.74 17.84
N LYS A 567 -17.95 28.88 19.06
CA LYS A 567 -18.60 29.32 20.29
C LYS A 567 -19.99 28.72 20.55
N GLY A 568 -20.07 27.62 21.30
CA GLY A 568 -21.35 27.28 21.97
C GLY A 568 -21.55 25.90 22.58
N ARG A 569 -20.73 24.87 22.30
CA ARG A 569 -20.89 23.54 22.91
C ARG A 569 -19.58 23.05 23.52
N LYS A 570 -19.43 23.21 24.84
CA LYS A 570 -18.24 22.78 25.61
C LYS A 570 -18.08 21.26 25.78
N ASN A 571 -18.96 20.42 25.20
CA ASN A 571 -19.09 19.01 25.59
C ASN A 571 -19.04 17.98 24.44
N ALA A 572 -18.63 18.34 23.23
CA ALA A 572 -18.47 17.35 22.15
C ALA A 572 -17.04 16.80 22.12
N THR A 573 -16.82 15.63 22.73
CA THR A 573 -15.56 14.87 22.61
C THR A 573 -15.34 14.44 21.16
N SER A 574 -14.15 14.67 20.59
CA SER A 574 -13.82 14.19 19.23
C SER A 574 -13.88 12.66 19.17
N ASN A 575 -14.00 12.09 17.96
CA ASN A 575 -13.96 10.63 17.80
C ASN A 575 -12.63 10.06 18.32
N PHE A 576 -11.56 10.83 18.17
CA PHE A 576 -10.23 10.52 18.71
C PHE A 576 -10.25 10.37 20.25
N HIS A 577 -10.76 11.38 20.97
CA HIS A 577 -10.89 11.30 22.44
C HIS A 577 -11.82 10.18 22.89
N TYR A 578 -12.85 9.90 22.10
CA TYR A 578 -13.78 8.82 22.37
C TYR A 578 -13.10 7.46 22.30
N ALA A 579 -12.30 7.21 21.26
CA ALA A 579 -11.58 5.95 21.06
C ALA A 579 -10.59 5.68 22.20
N ALA A 580 -9.73 6.66 22.54
CA ALA A 580 -8.80 6.52 23.66
C ALA A 580 -9.53 6.22 24.98
N LYS A 581 -10.64 6.94 25.26
CA LYS A 581 -11.45 6.70 26.45
C LYS A 581 -12.13 5.33 26.44
N MET A 582 -12.62 4.87 25.30
CA MET A 582 -13.25 3.56 25.13
C MET A 582 -12.29 2.43 25.56
N HIS A 583 -11.00 2.59 25.27
CA HIS A 583 -9.97 1.60 25.59
C HIS A 583 -9.19 1.89 26.87
N ASN A 584 -9.59 2.90 27.66
CA ASN A 584 -8.88 3.35 28.85
C ASN A 584 -7.39 3.66 28.58
N ARG A 585 -7.10 4.21 27.40
CA ARG A 585 -5.78 4.68 26.96
C ARG A 585 -5.67 6.19 27.15
N PRO A 586 -4.47 6.72 27.43
CA PRO A 586 -4.26 8.17 27.49
C PRO A 586 -4.61 8.81 26.15
N VAL A 587 -5.31 9.94 26.18
CA VAL A 587 -5.55 10.72 24.96
C VAL A 587 -4.23 11.37 24.57
N ASP A 588 -3.82 11.10 23.35
CA ASP A 588 -2.69 11.77 22.76
C ASP A 588 -3.11 13.15 22.23
N GLU A 589 -3.01 14.15 23.09
CA GLU A 589 -3.44 15.52 22.77
C GLU A 589 -2.63 16.13 21.62
N GLU A 590 -1.38 15.70 21.44
CA GLU A 590 -0.52 16.13 20.34
C GLU A 590 -1.01 15.55 19.01
N LEU A 591 -1.34 14.26 18.97
CA LEU A 591 -1.89 13.60 17.77
C LEU A 591 -3.29 14.13 17.42
N ASN A 592 -4.12 14.40 18.44
CA ASN A 592 -5.40 15.08 18.26
C ASN A 592 -5.19 16.50 17.67
N THR A 593 -4.14 17.19 18.11
CA THR A 593 -3.77 18.52 17.62
C THR A 593 -3.23 18.47 16.20
N TYR A 594 -2.38 17.51 15.84
CA TYR A 594 -1.86 17.35 14.47
C TYR A 594 -2.93 16.92 13.48
N GLY A 595 -3.81 16.00 13.88
CA GLY A 595 -5.04 15.74 13.15
C GLY A 595 -5.83 17.02 12.93
N SER A 596 -5.82 17.96 13.89
CA SER A 596 -6.53 19.24 13.79
C SER A 596 -5.79 20.36 13.05
N LEU A 597 -4.47 20.33 12.98
CA LEU A 597 -3.65 21.25 12.19
C LEU A 597 -3.73 20.89 10.70
N ALA A 598 -3.76 19.59 10.39
CA ALA A 598 -4.16 19.12 9.06
C ALA A 598 -5.60 19.61 8.74
N ARG A 599 -6.54 19.62 9.72
CA ARG A 599 -7.92 20.15 9.58
C ARG A 599 -7.99 21.68 9.38
N GLN A 600 -7.02 22.46 9.87
CA GLN A 600 -7.06 23.93 9.83
C GLN A 600 -6.60 24.52 8.50
N ARG A 601 -5.76 23.81 7.73
CA ARG A 601 -5.17 24.37 6.51
C ARG A 601 -6.02 24.30 5.24
N THR A 602 -7.24 23.76 5.30
CA THR A 602 -8.21 24.06 4.23
C THR A 602 -8.72 25.50 4.31
N ASP A 603 -8.44 26.24 5.39
CA ASP A 603 -8.95 27.61 5.62
C ASP A 603 -7.86 28.70 5.68
N THR A 604 -6.58 28.39 5.45
CA THR A 604 -5.72 29.43 4.87
C THR A 604 -6.17 29.57 3.43
N MET A 605 -6.92 30.64 3.16
CA MET A 605 -7.32 31.09 1.83
C MET A 605 -6.10 31.07 0.89
N SER A 606 -5.82 29.91 0.30
CA SER A 606 -5.42 29.86 -1.09
C SER A 606 -6.57 30.56 -1.80
N GLU A 607 -6.28 31.74 -2.35
CA GLU A 607 -7.11 32.33 -3.36
C GLU A 607 -7.50 31.20 -4.31
N ARG A 608 -8.78 30.82 -4.32
CA ARG A 608 -9.30 29.81 -5.24
C ARG A 608 -9.18 30.44 -6.62
N LYS A 609 -8.00 30.35 -7.22
CA LYS A 609 -7.73 30.96 -8.51
C LYS A 609 -8.62 30.26 -9.52
N ALA A 610 -9.50 31.02 -10.15
CA ALA A 610 -10.37 30.47 -11.17
C ALA A 610 -9.54 30.03 -12.37
N VAL A 611 -9.75 28.79 -12.83
CA VAL A 611 -9.16 28.28 -14.07
C VAL A 611 -10.21 28.41 -15.16
N ILE A 612 -10.13 29.50 -15.93
CA ILE A 612 -11.01 29.74 -17.07
C ILE A 612 -10.62 28.81 -18.21
N LYS A 613 -11.54 27.96 -18.66
CA LYS A 613 -11.31 27.01 -19.76
C LYS A 613 -11.75 27.57 -21.10
N ASN A 614 -12.88 28.28 -21.11
CA ASN A 614 -13.40 28.95 -22.30
C ASN A 614 -14.26 30.14 -21.88
N ALA A 615 -14.15 31.26 -22.59
CA ALA A 615 -14.93 32.46 -22.31
C ALA A 615 -15.16 33.25 -23.60
N ASP A 616 -16.40 33.69 -23.80
CA ASP A 616 -16.80 34.71 -24.76
C ASP A 616 -17.59 35.77 -23.96
N MET A 617 -16.87 36.66 -23.27
CA MET A 617 -17.38 37.84 -22.56
C MET A 617 -16.21 38.76 -22.16
N HIS A 618 -16.48 40.01 -21.80
CA HIS A 618 -15.44 40.99 -21.39
C HIS A 618 -14.77 40.61 -20.05
N GLU A 619 -13.48 40.94 -19.88
CA GLU A 619 -12.68 40.58 -18.68
C GLU A 619 -13.34 41.01 -17.35
N ASP A 620 -13.90 42.21 -17.30
CA ASP A 620 -14.62 42.69 -16.11
C ASP A 620 -15.81 41.77 -15.74
N MET A 621 -16.53 41.27 -16.75
CA MET A 621 -17.66 40.35 -16.58
C MET A 621 -17.19 38.94 -16.19
N GLN A 622 -16.03 38.50 -16.70
CA GLN A 622 -15.41 37.24 -16.28
C GLN A 622 -15.04 37.29 -14.80
N GLN A 623 -14.41 38.40 -14.36
CA GLN A 623 -14.07 38.59 -12.95
C GLN A 623 -15.32 38.61 -12.07
N ASP A 624 -16.37 39.31 -12.50
CA ASP A 624 -17.65 39.32 -11.81
C ASP A 624 -18.29 37.93 -11.70
N ALA A 625 -18.08 37.05 -12.70
CA ALA A 625 -18.56 35.66 -12.67
C ALA A 625 -17.79 34.82 -11.65
N VAL A 626 -16.47 34.98 -11.62
CA VAL A 626 -15.58 34.32 -10.66
C VAL A 626 -15.87 34.76 -9.22
N ASP A 627 -16.05 36.06 -9.00
CA ASP A 627 -16.34 36.62 -7.68
C ASP A 627 -17.72 36.17 -7.19
N CYS A 628 -18.72 36.21 -8.07
CA CYS A 628 -20.07 35.75 -7.75
C CYS A 628 -20.09 34.26 -7.39
N ALA A 629 -19.38 33.43 -8.16
CA ALA A 629 -19.28 31.99 -7.90
C ALA A 629 -18.49 31.68 -6.62
N SER A 630 -17.43 32.44 -6.33
CA SER A 630 -16.68 32.31 -5.08
C SER A 630 -17.57 32.60 -3.87
N GLN A 631 -18.35 33.70 -3.92
CA GLN A 631 -19.33 34.02 -2.87
C GLN A 631 -20.43 32.97 -2.75
N ALA A 632 -20.87 32.37 -3.87
CA ALA A 632 -21.88 31.32 -3.89
C ALA A 632 -21.36 30.05 -3.18
N LEU A 633 -20.12 29.65 -3.47
CA LEU A 633 -19.45 28.49 -2.89
C LEU A 633 -19.09 28.68 -1.40
N GLU A 634 -19.01 29.92 -0.92
CA GLU A 634 -18.88 30.21 0.52
C GLU A 634 -20.22 30.09 1.27
N LYS A 635 -21.33 30.44 0.60
CA LYS A 635 -22.66 30.51 1.23
C LYS A 635 -23.43 29.19 1.14
N TYR A 636 -23.22 28.42 0.08
CA TYR A 636 -24.04 27.25 -0.25
C TYR A 636 -23.18 26.01 -0.50
N ASN A 637 -23.68 24.85 -0.07
CA ASN A 637 -23.01 23.56 -0.23
C ASN A 637 -23.72 22.62 -1.23
N ILE A 638 -24.86 23.06 -1.78
CA ILE A 638 -25.67 22.30 -2.74
C ILE A 638 -25.51 22.96 -4.11
N GLU A 639 -25.08 22.20 -5.12
CA GLU A 639 -24.79 22.69 -6.48
C GLU A 639 -25.97 23.45 -7.10
N LYS A 640 -27.19 22.95 -6.88
CA LYS A 640 -28.43 23.61 -7.27
C LYS A 640 -28.56 25.03 -6.68
N ASP A 641 -28.23 25.21 -5.41
CA ASP A 641 -28.37 26.49 -4.72
C ASP A 641 -27.28 27.48 -5.15
N ILE A 642 -26.07 26.95 -5.40
CA ILE A 642 -24.95 27.71 -5.98
C ILE A 642 -25.34 28.24 -7.36
N ALA A 643 -25.82 27.36 -8.25
CA ALA A 643 -26.27 27.73 -9.60
C ALA A 643 -27.40 28.77 -9.55
N ALA A 644 -28.38 28.58 -8.66
CA ALA A 644 -29.50 29.51 -8.49
C ALA A 644 -29.04 30.89 -7.99
N PHE A 645 -28.06 30.94 -7.09
CA PHE A 645 -27.49 32.19 -6.59
C PHE A 645 -26.75 32.95 -7.69
N ILE A 646 -25.84 32.28 -8.41
CA ILE A 646 -25.04 32.89 -9.49
C ILE A 646 -25.97 33.44 -10.57
N LYS A 647 -26.93 32.62 -11.03
CA LYS A 647 -27.94 33.04 -12.00
C LYS A 647 -28.69 34.30 -11.55
N LYS A 648 -29.17 34.32 -10.31
CA LYS A 648 -29.98 35.43 -9.77
C LYS A 648 -29.20 36.74 -9.69
N GLU A 649 -27.95 36.70 -9.27
CA GLU A 649 -27.10 37.89 -9.21
C GLU A 649 -26.73 38.39 -10.62
N PHE A 650 -26.48 37.48 -11.57
CA PHE A 650 -26.22 37.85 -12.96
C PHE A 650 -27.44 38.43 -13.68
N ASP A 651 -28.63 37.84 -13.50
CA ASP A 651 -29.89 38.41 -14.01
C ASP A 651 -30.13 39.82 -13.45
N LYS A 652 -29.76 40.07 -12.19
CA LYS A 652 -29.89 41.37 -11.54
C LYS A 652 -28.88 42.40 -12.05
N LYS A 653 -27.64 41.97 -12.32
CA LYS A 653 -26.54 42.86 -12.72
C LYS A 653 -26.48 43.14 -14.22
N TYR A 654 -26.82 42.15 -15.06
CA TYR A 654 -26.62 42.20 -16.52
C TYR A 654 -27.91 41.95 -17.31
N ASN A 655 -29.06 42.20 -16.70
CA ASN A 655 -30.40 41.92 -17.20
C ASN A 655 -30.76 40.42 -17.27
N PRO A 656 -32.05 40.06 -17.21
CA PRO A 656 -32.48 38.67 -17.16
C PRO A 656 -32.14 37.84 -18.40
N THR A 657 -32.23 36.51 -18.25
CA THR A 657 -32.04 35.39 -19.22
C THR A 657 -30.68 34.65 -19.10
N TRP A 658 -30.02 34.75 -17.95
CA TRP A 658 -28.85 33.94 -17.66
C TRP A 658 -29.21 32.51 -17.25
N HIS A 659 -28.35 31.58 -17.63
CA HIS A 659 -28.39 30.17 -17.28
C HIS A 659 -27.06 29.80 -16.62
N CYS A 660 -27.15 29.09 -15.49
CA CYS A 660 -25.97 28.63 -14.76
C CYS A 660 -26.08 27.14 -14.51
N ILE A 661 -25.02 26.40 -14.85
CA ILE A 661 -24.85 24.98 -14.57
C ILE A 661 -23.63 24.85 -13.68
N VAL A 662 -23.78 24.13 -12.57
CA VAL A 662 -22.73 23.88 -11.58
C VAL A 662 -22.69 22.38 -11.34
N GLY A 663 -21.51 21.80 -11.39
CA GLY A 663 -21.31 20.37 -11.17
C GLY A 663 -19.85 19.99 -11.21
N ARG A 664 -19.51 18.78 -10.76
CA ARG A 664 -18.11 18.29 -10.77
C ARG A 664 -17.71 17.71 -12.12
N ASN A 665 -18.63 17.02 -12.78
CA ASN A 665 -18.41 16.37 -14.08
C ASN A 665 -19.65 16.55 -14.96
N PHE A 666 -19.54 17.37 -16.00
CA PHE A 666 -20.56 17.48 -17.05
C PHE A 666 -19.93 17.92 -18.38
N GLY A 667 -20.45 17.40 -19.48
CA GLY A 667 -20.21 17.95 -20.82
C GLY A 667 -21.31 18.95 -21.17
N SER A 668 -20.98 20.00 -21.92
CA SER A 668 -21.97 20.98 -22.37
C SER A 668 -21.66 21.46 -23.78
N TYR A 669 -22.73 21.66 -24.55
CA TYR A 669 -22.69 22.29 -25.87
C TYR A 669 -23.96 23.13 -25.98
N VAL A 670 -23.83 24.45 -25.85
CA VAL A 670 -24.97 25.35 -25.66
C VAL A 670 -24.94 26.49 -26.66
N THR A 671 -26.10 26.79 -27.25
CA THR A 671 -26.32 28.02 -28.01
C THR A 671 -26.51 29.17 -27.03
N HIS A 672 -25.77 30.25 -27.22
CA HIS A 672 -25.74 31.40 -26.32
C HIS A 672 -25.63 32.70 -27.13
N GLU A 673 -26.03 33.80 -26.50
CA GLU A 673 -25.81 35.15 -27.04
C GLU A 673 -24.30 35.44 -27.08
N THR A 674 -23.81 36.01 -28.18
CA THR A 674 -22.38 36.40 -28.30
C THR A 674 -21.97 37.32 -27.16
N LYS A 675 -20.73 37.18 -26.67
CA LYS A 675 -20.16 37.94 -25.55
C LYS A 675 -20.79 37.68 -24.18
N HIS A 676 -21.56 36.60 -24.03
CA HIS A 676 -22.22 36.24 -22.77
C HIS A 676 -22.06 34.75 -22.42
N PHE A 677 -20.82 34.24 -22.45
CA PHE A 677 -20.50 32.84 -22.12
C PHE A 677 -19.19 32.70 -21.35
N ILE A 678 -19.18 31.87 -20.31
CA ILE A 678 -17.96 31.50 -19.58
C ILE A 678 -18.08 30.09 -19.00
N TYR A 679 -16.99 29.35 -19.10
CA TYR A 679 -16.78 28.04 -18.51
C TYR A 679 -15.46 28.01 -17.74
N PHE A 680 -15.52 27.76 -16.44
CA PHE A 680 -14.36 27.80 -15.57
C PHE A 680 -14.47 26.85 -14.38
N TYR A 681 -13.33 26.58 -13.76
CA TYR A 681 -13.24 25.80 -12.53
C TYR A 681 -12.90 26.70 -11.34
N LEU A 682 -13.56 26.45 -10.21
CA LEU A 682 -13.16 26.93 -8.89
C LEU A 682 -12.89 25.72 -8.00
N GLY A 683 -11.62 25.34 -7.89
CA GLY A 683 -11.22 24.06 -7.29
C GLY A 683 -11.76 22.89 -8.14
N GLN A 684 -12.49 21.97 -7.51
CA GLN A 684 -13.08 20.79 -8.19
C GLN A 684 -14.48 21.02 -8.77
N VAL A 685 -15.00 22.25 -8.71
CA VAL A 685 -16.35 22.56 -9.18
C VAL A 685 -16.27 23.28 -10.52
N ALA A 686 -16.88 22.68 -11.55
CA ALA A 686 -17.03 23.29 -12.86
C ALA A 686 -18.30 24.17 -12.88
N ILE A 687 -18.17 25.37 -13.43
CA ILE A 687 -19.25 26.35 -13.54
C ILE A 687 -19.34 26.79 -15.00
N LEU A 688 -20.52 26.62 -15.57
CA LEU A 688 -20.89 27.13 -16.88
C LEU A 688 -21.95 28.21 -16.70
N LEU A 689 -21.68 29.41 -17.19
CA LEU A 689 -22.59 30.54 -17.11
C LEU A 689 -22.74 31.13 -18.52
N PHE A 690 -23.97 31.20 -19.01
CA PHE A 690 -24.25 31.71 -20.35
C PHE A 690 -25.62 32.38 -20.40
N LYS A 691 -25.80 33.30 -21.35
CA LYS A 691 -27.09 33.94 -21.59
C LYS A 691 -27.75 33.36 -22.83
N SER A 692 -29.05 33.08 -22.75
CA SER A 692 -29.85 32.57 -23.86
C SER A 692 -30.88 33.63 -24.24
N GLY A 693 -30.77 34.18 -25.45
CA GLY A 693 -31.62 35.26 -25.93
C GLY A 693 -31.28 35.66 -27.34
#